data_AF-A0A075H2D5-F1
#
_entry.id   AF-A0A075H2D5-F1
#
_cell.length_a   1.000
_cell.length_b   1.000
_cell.length_c   1.000
_cell.angle_alpha   90.00
_cell.angle_beta   90.00
_cell.angle_gamma   90.00
#
_symmetry.space_group_name_H-M   'P 1'
#
loop_
_entity.id
_entity.type
_entity.pdbx_description
1 polymer ?
#
loop_
_entity_poly.entity_id
_entity_poly.type
_entity_poly.pdbx_seq_one_letter_code
_entity_poly.pdbx_strand_id
1 'polypeptide(L)'
;MTDEEQNAPPPPPPGLDAPPPPPPPGMDSAPPPPPPPGLDTPPPPPGLDAPPPPPPTDSPPPPPGMDAPPPPPDMDAAPPAPPGLDAPPPPPGLDLEAPEEASEEESADLGSTADLLGALGSLEDESDDGDDDDDGDDLLDDAAASLLDAPLEISSEDDSDDDGDGDGDAEESADELPAIDLLGPISGDSDDDADDGEGESAEAEQAEPEEEAEEVEEEVAPEPEPEYLHAGAGIREVADVDGIPGDKLHGTLHEEETSTLSAGGDVVSQSVSGQLNINNPSEKDRLWDIDIFLNGLSHTDIEEGHLPVQELDPGNDHSREYEVSGPRMLVVRERLDTKPDRGQDDSASAVCSEDAQTISIDIEVENVGPVDLHDVEVSRDIPSQLTVAEGDSHTLNQGSLTWAVGTLSPGGKRTLPLSADLVSEVIDPIDAGTTRATYRADATLSAMSITELDAFCRGFSYMDVDEDERPDNWRCQAIFENRSSFAVDLVRLQVKMAGSDDLLFDITDVEKDVLPDGRWESEVEVVPSTEKPNFNQELGFTVIPRVSHSTNGSIELEQHVITVLEAEINKSYSVDVLRSYREAGVDAEITVKNAGSSTINLMRMTDDVPGIFNHPDIEQISCSIDGKDLIRDQFRIEVREGLSLESDRVSPDGPGHTMLLTIGTKGPIGLDPGQTLTVCYPLVAPDPSPENDVVAGPLRCDFSAERYGPVATRMLGEVPIVRVIHKRRKFSTGKEVFPAGGAGRYEVLIMFQNRSDSALEDLILHDIVPEAFEIKGYSIRSDAKGNREAEMEKEASEDGTKVTWHLDVIEKDERIEVIYELVGDSGDEYKVSEAQEFHGASFGDEVDEDLPPLPVDEPEEAEDDADSDDDADSEDAGSDDSGEEDDSEDDAGDDDGDDDSDDDSGDDDGDDDSDDDSGDGDGDDSDSDEDGDDGMDAALQQITGDDSNDDSDAEADESSGDEPAPEDGGEGRTCPICSSANPPGANVCATCSFEFE
;
A
#
# COMPACT_ATOMS: atom_id res chain seq x y z
N MET A 1 24.03 -71.22 -3.21
CA MET A 1 25.17 -71.32 -2.28
C MET A 1 25.21 -69.95 -1.59
N THR A 2 24.74 -69.79 -0.36
CA THR A 2 25.32 -70.27 0.92
C THR A 2 26.73 -69.70 1.14
N ASP A 3 27.03 -68.96 2.21
CA ASP A 3 26.20 -68.47 3.33
C ASP A 3 27.01 -67.40 4.14
N GLU A 4 26.59 -67.08 5.38
CA GLU A 4 27.32 -66.30 6.43
C GLU A 4 27.26 -64.75 6.26
N GLU A 5 26.58 -63.95 7.10
CA GLU A 5 26.70 -63.65 8.57
C GLU A 5 27.61 -62.42 8.89
N GLN A 6 27.40 -61.57 9.93
CA GLN A 6 26.18 -61.06 10.61
C GLN A 6 26.53 -59.89 11.59
N ASN A 7 25.62 -58.90 11.75
CA ASN A 7 25.30 -58.14 13.00
C ASN A 7 26.21 -57.03 13.63
N ALA A 8 25.54 -55.89 13.96
CA ALA A 8 25.67 -54.98 15.15
C ALA A 8 26.44 -53.60 15.11
N PRO A 9 25.98 -52.55 15.86
CA PRO A 9 26.39 -51.11 15.73
C PRO A 9 26.84 -50.43 17.09
N PRO A 10 26.55 -49.14 17.40
CA PRO A 10 27.31 -47.89 17.13
C PRO A 10 27.94 -47.22 18.40
N PRO A 11 28.70 -46.08 18.33
CA PRO A 11 28.15 -44.72 18.64
C PRO A 11 28.86 -43.49 17.96
N PRO A 12 28.42 -42.21 18.19
CA PRO A 12 28.96 -40.97 17.55
C PRO A 12 29.86 -40.06 18.47
N PRO A 13 29.97 -38.71 18.28
CA PRO A 13 31.12 -37.92 17.74
C PRO A 13 31.87 -37.10 18.86
N PRO A 14 32.49 -35.88 18.72
CA PRO A 14 32.93 -35.01 17.57
C PRO A 14 34.35 -34.35 17.71
N GLY A 15 34.72 -33.39 16.81
CA GLY A 15 35.45 -32.14 17.19
C GLY A 15 36.89 -31.81 16.70
N LEU A 16 37.02 -30.74 15.88
CA LEU A 16 38.12 -29.74 15.70
C LEU A 16 39.58 -30.07 15.21
N ASP A 17 40.06 -29.17 14.32
CA ASP A 17 41.42 -28.69 13.97
C ASP A 17 42.68 -29.59 13.80
N ALA A 18 43.27 -29.58 12.57
CA ALA A 18 44.72 -29.68 12.30
C ALA A 18 45.11 -29.37 10.81
N PRO A 19 46.30 -28.78 10.51
CA PRO A 19 46.72 -28.36 9.16
C PRO A 19 47.60 -29.36 8.35
N PRO A 20 47.78 -29.17 7.02
CA PRO A 20 48.56 -30.05 6.13
C PRO A 20 50.11 -29.93 6.22
N PRO A 21 50.88 -30.92 5.69
CA PRO A 21 52.32 -31.10 5.96
C PRO A 21 53.31 -30.39 4.98
N PRO A 22 54.60 -30.23 5.36
CA PRO A 22 55.60 -29.44 4.63
C PRO A 22 56.40 -30.20 3.54
N PRO A 23 57.02 -29.47 2.57
CA PRO A 23 57.81 -30.03 1.46
C PRO A 23 59.28 -30.37 1.80
N PRO A 24 59.98 -31.18 0.97
CA PRO A 24 61.33 -31.68 1.23
C PRO A 24 62.48 -30.69 0.89
N PRO A 25 63.66 -30.79 1.55
CA PRO A 25 64.72 -29.78 1.42
C PRO A 25 65.91 -30.15 0.50
N GLY A 26 66.37 -29.17 -0.29
CA GLY A 26 67.80 -28.87 -0.44
C GLY A 26 68.46 -29.05 -1.82
N MET A 27 68.94 -27.94 -2.39
CA MET A 27 70.31 -27.78 -2.96
C MET A 27 70.65 -26.29 -3.16
N ASP A 28 71.95 -25.95 -3.18
CA ASP A 28 72.44 -24.57 -3.02
C ASP A 28 72.33 -23.64 -4.25
N SER A 29 71.91 -22.41 -3.95
CA SER A 29 72.36 -21.11 -4.49
C SER A 29 72.95 -21.02 -5.91
N ALA A 30 72.18 -20.41 -6.81
CA ALA A 30 72.67 -19.66 -7.97
C ALA A 30 72.29 -18.16 -7.82
N PRO A 31 73.08 -17.20 -8.36
CA PRO A 31 72.78 -15.77 -8.27
C PRO A 31 71.61 -15.36 -9.20
N PRO A 32 70.88 -14.28 -8.89
CA PRO A 32 69.77 -13.81 -9.72
C PRO A 32 70.26 -13.29 -11.09
N PRO A 33 69.43 -13.39 -12.14
CA PRO A 33 69.69 -12.75 -13.43
C PRO A 33 69.64 -11.21 -13.32
N PRO A 34 70.27 -10.48 -14.25
CA PRO A 34 70.17 -9.01 -14.30
C PRO A 34 68.75 -8.56 -14.67
N PRO A 35 68.34 -7.33 -14.27
CA PRO A 35 67.06 -6.77 -14.68
C PRO A 35 66.99 -6.54 -16.20
N PRO A 36 65.78 -6.53 -16.80
CA PRO A 36 65.60 -6.23 -18.21
C PRO A 36 66.07 -4.80 -18.57
N PRO A 37 66.45 -4.54 -19.83
CA PRO A 37 66.80 -3.20 -20.29
C PRO A 37 65.59 -2.27 -20.17
N GLY A 38 65.84 -1.01 -19.80
CA GLY A 38 64.78 0.00 -19.70
C GLY A 38 64.14 0.29 -21.06
N LEU A 39 62.82 0.42 -21.07
CA LEU A 39 62.07 0.89 -22.23
C LEU A 39 62.33 2.39 -22.44
N ASP A 40 62.82 2.75 -23.62
CA ASP A 40 62.76 4.14 -24.08
C ASP A 40 61.29 4.58 -24.21
N THR A 41 60.95 5.74 -23.67
CA THR A 41 59.62 6.34 -23.83
C THR A 41 59.34 6.64 -25.30
N PRO A 42 58.16 6.29 -25.86
CA PRO A 42 57.81 6.72 -27.21
C PRO A 42 57.74 8.27 -27.28
N PRO A 43 58.09 8.88 -28.44
CA PRO A 43 57.94 10.31 -28.62
C PRO A 43 56.45 10.71 -28.65
N PRO A 44 56.10 11.93 -28.20
CA PRO A 44 54.72 12.41 -28.27
C PRO A 44 54.24 12.54 -29.73
N PRO A 45 52.93 12.38 -29.99
CA PRO A 45 52.38 12.48 -31.34
C PRO A 45 52.55 13.89 -31.94
N PRO A 46 52.63 14.03 -33.27
CA PRO A 46 52.63 15.33 -33.93
C PRO A 46 51.28 16.04 -33.68
N GLY A 47 51.34 17.34 -33.37
CA GLY A 47 50.15 18.12 -33.08
C GLY A 47 49.20 18.20 -34.28
N LEU A 48 47.92 17.90 -34.05
CA LEU A 48 46.83 18.20 -34.96
C LEU A 48 46.40 19.66 -34.75
N ASP A 49 46.27 20.41 -35.85
CA ASP A 49 45.67 21.74 -35.83
C ASP A 49 44.17 21.62 -35.44
N ALA A 50 43.72 22.49 -34.53
CA ALA A 50 42.31 22.56 -34.16
C ALA A 50 41.45 23.06 -35.34
N PRO A 51 40.22 22.53 -35.54
CA PRO A 51 39.33 23.01 -36.57
C PRO A 51 38.95 24.49 -36.32
N PRO A 52 38.77 25.30 -37.38
CA PRO A 52 38.38 26.70 -37.23
C PRO A 52 36.92 26.82 -36.73
N PRO A 53 36.61 27.85 -35.91
CA PRO A 53 35.24 28.07 -35.42
C PRO A 53 34.27 28.42 -36.58
N PRO A 54 32.97 28.12 -36.43
CA PRO A 54 31.97 28.39 -37.45
C PRO A 54 31.78 29.91 -37.71
N PRO A 55 31.35 30.30 -38.93
CA PRO A 55 31.08 31.70 -39.25
C PRO A 55 29.83 32.22 -38.54
N PRO A 56 29.78 33.50 -38.15
CA PRO A 56 28.62 34.07 -37.47
C PRO A 56 27.44 34.24 -38.44
N THR A 57 26.26 33.76 -38.04
CA THR A 57 24.98 34.08 -38.66
C THR A 57 24.35 35.31 -38.02
N ASP A 58 23.71 36.13 -38.83
CA ASP A 58 23.18 37.45 -38.45
C ASP A 58 21.85 37.33 -37.68
N SER A 59 21.60 38.24 -36.73
CA SER A 59 20.34 38.36 -35.98
C SER A 59 20.15 39.80 -35.45
N PRO A 60 18.90 40.31 -35.36
CA PRO A 60 18.62 41.74 -35.30
C PRO A 60 18.87 42.40 -33.93
N PRO A 61 19.09 43.73 -33.88
CA PRO A 61 19.46 44.44 -32.65
C PRO A 61 18.26 44.71 -31.70
N PRO A 62 18.46 44.61 -30.37
CA PRO A 62 17.44 44.96 -29.38
C PRO A 62 17.27 46.49 -29.19
N PRO A 63 16.14 46.95 -28.60
CA PRO A 63 15.86 48.37 -28.39
C PRO A 63 16.68 48.99 -27.23
N PRO A 64 16.93 50.31 -27.25
CA PRO A 64 17.82 50.95 -26.27
C PRO A 64 17.10 51.54 -25.03
N GLY A 65 17.54 51.13 -23.84
CA GLY A 65 17.67 52.02 -22.67
C GLY A 65 16.83 51.69 -21.44
N MET A 66 17.52 51.39 -20.33
CA MET A 66 17.48 52.14 -19.06
C MET A 66 18.68 51.72 -18.19
N ASP A 67 19.30 52.65 -17.48
CA ASP A 67 20.53 52.42 -16.69
C ASP A 67 20.23 51.91 -15.26
N ALA A 68 21.10 51.04 -14.74
CA ALA A 68 21.18 50.64 -13.33
C ALA A 68 22.64 50.71 -12.81
N PRO A 69 22.89 50.99 -11.52
CA PRO A 69 24.22 51.36 -11.01
C PRO A 69 25.14 50.16 -10.69
N PRO A 70 26.48 50.38 -10.62
CA PRO A 70 27.47 49.32 -10.40
C PRO A 70 27.75 48.99 -8.91
N PRO A 71 28.22 47.76 -8.62
CA PRO A 71 28.69 47.32 -7.29
C PRO A 71 30.08 47.91 -6.89
N PRO A 72 30.48 47.81 -5.60
CA PRO A 72 31.71 48.41 -5.07
C PRO A 72 33.01 47.61 -5.39
N PRO A 73 34.22 48.19 -5.16
CA PRO A 73 35.50 47.60 -5.56
C PRO A 73 36.35 46.98 -4.44
N ASP A 74 37.08 45.90 -4.76
CA ASP A 74 38.20 45.31 -3.99
C ASP A 74 39.51 46.12 -4.04
N MET A 75 40.43 45.87 -3.09
CA MET A 75 41.90 46.01 -3.25
C MET A 75 42.72 45.15 -2.26
N ASP A 76 43.89 44.67 -2.73
CA ASP A 76 44.72 43.60 -2.12
C ASP A 76 45.80 43.99 -1.08
N ALA A 77 46.31 42.93 -0.41
CA ALA A 77 47.73 42.64 -0.10
C ALA A 77 48.42 43.08 1.23
N ALA A 78 49.41 42.26 1.64
CA ALA A 78 50.25 42.32 2.86
C ALA A 78 51.76 42.59 2.48
N PRO A 79 52.85 42.32 3.27
CA PRO A 79 53.02 41.86 4.68
C PRO A 79 54.01 42.70 5.58
N PRO A 80 55.16 42.23 6.18
CA PRO A 80 55.33 42.02 7.65
C PRO A 80 56.58 42.63 8.38
N ALA A 81 56.67 42.60 9.74
CA ALA A 81 57.94 42.65 10.54
C ALA A 81 57.81 42.43 12.11
N PRO A 82 58.81 41.82 12.83
CA PRO A 82 58.96 41.72 14.32
C PRO A 82 60.30 42.35 14.86
N PRO A 83 60.99 42.03 16.00
CA PRO A 83 60.73 41.24 17.26
C PRO A 83 61.25 41.86 18.63
N GLY A 84 61.12 41.14 19.78
CA GLY A 84 61.81 41.38 21.10
C GLY A 84 60.93 41.11 22.34
N LEU A 85 61.35 40.73 23.59
CA LEU A 85 62.63 40.64 24.35
C LEU A 85 62.60 39.48 25.41
N ASP A 86 63.63 39.31 26.26
CA ASP A 86 63.90 38.09 27.08
C ASP A 86 64.48 38.34 28.52
N ALA A 87 64.42 37.33 29.42
CA ALA A 87 65.13 37.10 30.72
C ALA A 87 64.64 37.78 32.05
N PRO A 88 65.08 37.35 33.29
CA PRO A 88 64.88 36.02 33.95
C PRO A 88 64.57 36.05 35.51
N PRO A 89 64.43 34.88 36.23
CA PRO A 89 64.01 34.72 37.68
C PRO A 89 65.23 34.52 38.66
N PRO A 90 65.24 33.87 39.88
CA PRO A 90 64.29 33.09 40.77
C PRO A 90 64.41 33.48 42.30
N PRO A 91 64.43 32.63 43.40
CA PRO A 91 63.97 31.25 43.80
C PRO A 91 63.21 31.28 45.20
N PRO A 92 63.29 30.35 46.22
CA PRO A 92 63.61 28.89 46.34
C PRO A 92 62.70 27.99 47.26
N GLY A 93 62.80 26.64 47.14
CA GLY A 93 62.39 25.60 48.14
C GLY A 93 61.75 24.35 47.48
N LEU A 94 62.37 23.16 47.36
CA LEU A 94 62.81 22.12 48.34
C LEU A 94 61.64 21.38 49.05
N ASP A 95 61.54 20.04 49.12
CA ASP A 95 62.45 18.95 48.69
C ASP A 95 61.68 17.61 48.39
N LEU A 96 62.39 16.46 48.32
CA LEU A 96 61.97 15.13 47.79
C LEU A 96 61.21 14.15 48.75
N GLU A 97 60.80 13.01 48.15
CA GLU A 97 60.50 11.66 48.73
C GLU A 97 59.03 11.26 49.07
N ALA A 98 58.82 9.94 49.17
CA ALA A 98 57.59 9.16 49.45
C ALA A 98 57.94 8.07 50.52
N PRO A 99 57.08 7.11 50.99
CA PRO A 99 55.70 6.73 50.59
C PRO A 99 54.74 6.37 51.78
N GLU A 100 53.67 5.60 51.48
CA GLU A 100 52.94 4.60 52.35
C GLU A 100 51.98 5.00 53.52
N GLU A 101 50.83 4.29 53.53
CA GLU A 101 50.03 3.74 54.66
C GLU A 101 49.40 4.59 55.81
N ALA A 102 48.05 4.62 55.79
CA ALA A 102 47.06 4.16 56.81
C ALA A 102 47.06 4.57 58.32
N SER A 103 45.81 4.65 58.86
CA SER A 103 45.35 4.36 60.25
C SER A 103 45.72 5.35 61.41
N GLU A 104 45.01 5.52 62.55
CA GLU A 104 43.74 4.96 63.11
C GLU A 104 43.28 5.70 64.42
N GLU A 105 42.05 5.39 64.91
CA GLU A 105 41.58 5.29 66.33
C GLU A 105 41.33 6.51 67.29
N GLU A 106 40.15 6.45 67.95
CA GLU A 106 39.79 6.78 69.37
C GLU A 106 39.97 8.22 69.98
N SER A 107 39.14 8.72 70.93
CA SER A 107 38.39 8.06 72.04
C SER A 107 37.34 8.95 72.77
N ALA A 108 36.25 8.32 73.27
CA ALA A 108 35.49 8.54 74.55
C ALA A 108 34.81 9.94 74.87
N ASP A 109 33.93 10.12 75.87
CA ASP A 109 33.51 9.32 77.06
C ASP A 109 32.11 9.74 77.67
N LEU A 110 31.57 8.91 78.60
CA LEU A 110 30.51 9.13 79.63
C LEU A 110 29.00 9.04 79.25
N GLY A 111 28.11 8.29 79.94
CA GLY A 111 28.28 7.15 80.89
C GLY A 111 27.19 6.94 81.99
N SER A 112 26.87 5.67 82.33
CA SER A 112 26.14 5.15 83.53
C SER A 112 24.60 5.40 83.67
N THR A 113 23.72 4.59 84.29
CA THR A 113 23.68 3.27 85.03
C THR A 113 22.19 2.94 85.40
N ALA A 114 21.67 1.74 85.75
CA ALA A 114 22.06 0.31 85.62
C ALA A 114 20.97 -0.64 86.26
N ASP A 115 21.16 -1.97 86.12
CA ASP A 115 20.66 -3.12 86.92
C ASP A 115 19.25 -3.79 86.76
N LEU A 116 19.30 -5.07 86.32
CA LEU A 116 18.64 -6.31 86.84
C LEU A 116 17.25 -6.84 86.38
N LEU A 117 17.32 -7.98 85.63
CA LEU A 117 16.33 -9.10 85.44
C LEU A 117 15.03 -8.77 84.66
N GLY A 118 14.52 -9.56 83.70
CA GLY A 118 14.84 -10.91 83.18
C GLY A 118 13.57 -11.80 83.12
N ALA A 119 13.28 -12.63 82.10
CA ALA A 119 14.05 -12.98 80.90
C ALA A 119 13.20 -13.74 79.82
N LEU A 120 13.78 -13.93 78.63
CA LEU A 120 13.47 -14.89 77.53
C LEU A 120 12.26 -14.64 76.60
N GLY A 121 12.54 -14.50 75.30
CA GLY A 121 11.60 -14.72 74.19
C GLY A 121 11.98 -14.02 72.87
N SER A 122 12.82 -14.65 72.04
CA SER A 122 13.16 -14.37 70.61
C SER A 122 12.68 -13.04 69.98
N LEU A 123 13.56 -12.06 69.72
CA LEU A 123 14.42 -11.93 68.51
C LEU A 123 13.68 -11.37 67.27
N GLU A 124 13.84 -10.05 67.09
CA GLU A 124 14.00 -9.28 65.82
C GLU A 124 12.79 -9.22 64.84
N ASP A 125 12.08 -8.10 64.58
CA ASP A 125 12.16 -6.66 64.98
C ASP A 125 13.49 -5.92 64.64
N GLU A 126 13.57 -4.66 64.18
CA GLU A 126 12.64 -3.50 63.98
C GLU A 126 12.87 -2.96 62.51
N SER A 127 11.99 -2.24 61.77
CA SER A 127 11.19 -1.01 62.05
C SER A 127 12.06 0.27 62.17
N ASP A 128 11.67 1.52 61.89
CA ASP A 128 10.37 2.22 61.65
C ASP A 128 10.59 3.50 60.78
N ASP A 129 9.50 4.00 60.17
CA ASP A 129 9.00 5.37 59.84
C ASP A 129 9.86 6.65 60.13
N GLY A 130 9.68 7.81 59.45
CA GLY A 130 8.75 8.17 58.35
C GLY A 130 8.70 9.70 58.03
N ASP A 131 8.03 10.00 56.91
CA ASP A 131 7.16 11.16 56.55
C ASP A 131 7.67 12.63 56.30
N ASP A 132 7.04 13.24 55.26
CA ASP A 132 6.75 14.69 54.95
C ASP A 132 7.91 15.70 54.65
N ASP A 133 7.91 16.59 53.63
CA ASP A 133 6.89 17.11 52.65
C ASP A 133 7.55 17.81 51.39
N ASP A 134 6.72 18.14 50.37
CA ASP A 134 6.80 19.12 49.24
C ASP A 134 7.75 18.99 48.00
N ASP A 135 7.12 19.15 46.82
CA ASP A 135 7.50 19.68 45.46
C ASP A 135 8.79 19.23 44.70
N GLY A 136 8.81 19.08 43.36
CA GLY A 136 7.73 19.14 42.34
C GLY A 136 8.27 19.06 40.87
N ASP A 137 7.47 18.46 39.97
CA ASP A 137 7.47 18.51 38.48
C ASP A 137 8.67 18.01 37.61
N ASP A 138 8.47 18.05 36.28
CA ASP A 138 9.34 17.68 35.14
C ASP A 138 9.76 16.19 34.94
N LEU A 139 8.82 15.24 34.68
CA LEU A 139 9.07 13.98 33.93
C LEU A 139 7.78 13.25 33.44
N LEU A 140 7.02 13.79 32.47
CA LEU A 140 5.90 13.06 31.82
C LEU A 140 5.75 13.38 30.32
N ASP A 141 6.46 12.62 29.47
CA ASP A 141 6.21 12.58 28.01
C ASP A 141 6.70 11.26 27.37
N ASP A 142 7.87 10.78 27.79
CA ASP A 142 8.56 9.57 27.26
C ASP A 142 7.85 8.22 27.53
N ALA A 143 6.66 8.23 28.16
CA ALA A 143 5.98 7.03 28.64
C ALA A 143 5.05 6.36 27.61
N ALA A 144 4.52 7.12 26.64
CA ALA A 144 3.50 6.61 25.72
C ALA A 144 4.06 5.67 24.62
N ALA A 145 5.30 5.88 24.18
CA ALA A 145 5.89 5.16 23.06
C ALA A 145 6.17 3.67 23.32
N SER A 146 6.34 3.27 24.59
CA SER A 146 6.90 1.96 24.96
C SER A 146 5.90 0.79 25.02
N LEU A 147 4.61 1.00 24.71
CA LEU A 147 3.55 -0.02 24.78
C LEU A 147 3.21 -0.68 23.43
N LEU A 148 3.87 -0.30 22.33
CA LEU A 148 3.52 -0.76 20.98
C LEU A 148 4.18 -2.08 20.54
N ASP A 149 5.21 -2.57 21.23
CA ASP A 149 6.12 -3.63 20.74
C ASP A 149 6.10 -4.95 21.55
N ALA A 150 4.97 -5.26 22.21
CA ALA A 150 4.82 -6.46 23.04
C ALA A 150 4.25 -7.67 22.26
N PRO A 151 5.00 -8.78 22.05
CA PRO A 151 4.47 -9.98 21.42
C PRO A 151 3.59 -10.81 22.38
N LEU A 152 2.56 -11.47 21.85
CA LEU A 152 1.70 -12.38 22.60
C LEU A 152 2.37 -13.75 22.81
N GLU A 153 2.89 -14.01 24.00
CA GLU A 153 3.21 -15.38 24.44
C GLU A 153 1.94 -16.12 24.89
N ILE A 154 1.71 -17.32 24.34
CA ILE A 154 0.61 -18.21 24.73
C ILE A 154 1.22 -19.39 25.50
N SER A 155 1.08 -19.38 26.83
CA SER A 155 1.59 -20.44 27.70
C SER A 155 0.71 -21.69 27.65
N SER A 156 1.34 -22.86 27.53
CA SER A 156 0.67 -24.17 27.53
C SER A 156 1.26 -25.12 28.59
N GLU A 157 0.57 -25.23 29.73
CA GLU A 157 0.68 -26.33 30.69
C GLU A 157 -0.76 -26.84 30.90
N ASP A 158 -1.13 -28.05 30.47
CA ASP A 158 -0.79 -29.37 31.04
C ASP A 158 -1.74 -29.73 32.20
N ASP A 159 -2.67 -30.67 31.95
CA ASP A 159 -3.37 -31.43 32.98
C ASP A 159 -3.72 -32.83 32.43
N SER A 160 -3.76 -33.83 33.31
CA SER A 160 -3.43 -35.24 32.97
C SER A 160 -4.49 -36.28 33.37
N ASP A 161 -4.50 -37.40 32.63
CA ASP A 161 -5.00 -38.74 33.01
C ASP A 161 -6.43 -38.90 33.61
N ASP A 162 -7.33 -39.55 32.87
CA ASP A 162 -8.34 -40.45 33.47
C ASP A 162 -8.65 -41.66 32.55
N ASP A 163 -8.83 -42.84 33.14
CA ASP A 163 -9.06 -44.13 32.44
C ASP A 163 -10.56 -44.44 32.28
N GLY A 164 -11.03 -44.79 31.08
CA GLY A 164 -12.45 -45.04 30.81
C GLY A 164 -12.79 -46.10 29.76
N ASP A 165 -12.81 -47.38 30.14
CA ASP A 165 -13.33 -48.48 29.31
C ASP A 165 -14.84 -48.32 28.99
N GLY A 166 -15.27 -48.55 27.74
CA GLY A 166 -16.69 -48.64 27.37
C GLY A 166 -16.99 -49.12 25.95
N ASP A 167 -17.51 -50.34 25.80
CA ASP A 167 -17.95 -50.92 24.52
C ASP A 167 -19.19 -50.21 23.91
N GLY A 168 -19.26 -50.13 22.57
CA GLY A 168 -20.50 -49.78 21.86
C GLY A 168 -20.39 -49.79 20.33
N ASP A 169 -21.00 -50.78 19.67
CA ASP A 169 -21.20 -50.81 18.20
C ASP A 169 -22.12 -49.66 17.71
N ALA A 170 -21.90 -49.13 16.49
CA ALA A 170 -22.87 -49.24 15.39
C ALA A 170 -22.50 -48.44 14.10
N GLU A 171 -22.38 -49.19 12.99
CA GLU A 171 -22.84 -48.84 11.63
C GLU A 171 -22.21 -47.66 10.84
N GLU A 172 -22.48 -47.66 9.53
CA GLU A 172 -21.76 -46.92 8.49
C GLU A 172 -22.50 -45.67 7.96
N SER A 173 -21.75 -44.77 7.31
CA SER A 173 -21.98 -44.17 5.97
C SER A 173 -21.68 -42.67 5.89
N ALA A 174 -20.84 -42.30 4.92
CA ALA A 174 -20.58 -40.94 4.45
C ALA A 174 -20.11 -41.02 2.99
N ASP A 175 -20.69 -40.19 2.12
CA ASP A 175 -20.47 -40.22 0.67
C ASP A 175 -19.30 -39.32 0.20
N GLU A 176 -19.00 -39.44 -1.09
CA GLU A 176 -17.95 -38.78 -1.90
C GLU A 176 -17.90 -37.23 -1.76
N LEU A 177 -16.72 -36.59 -1.59
CA LEU A 177 -15.68 -36.21 -2.59
C LEU A 177 -16.13 -35.11 -3.60
N PRO A 178 -15.22 -34.34 -4.26
CA PRO A 178 -13.76 -34.49 -4.37
C PRO A 178 -12.90 -33.23 -4.07
N ALA A 179 -11.58 -33.42 -4.02
CA ALA A 179 -10.55 -32.38 -4.17
C ALA A 179 -9.36 -32.94 -4.97
N ILE A 180 -8.55 -32.06 -5.56
CA ILE A 180 -7.62 -32.35 -6.67
C ILE A 180 -6.45 -31.34 -6.67
N ASP A 181 -5.22 -31.66 -7.09
CA ASP A 181 -4.64 -32.96 -7.53
C ASP A 181 -3.10 -32.96 -7.40
N LEU A 182 -2.49 -34.12 -7.67
CA LEU A 182 -1.22 -34.32 -8.36
C LEU A 182 0.12 -34.30 -7.55
N LEU A 183 1.06 -35.15 -8.02
CA LEU A 183 2.49 -35.28 -7.66
C LEU A 183 2.77 -35.79 -6.21
N GLY A 184 3.54 -36.85 -5.90
CA GLY A 184 4.40 -37.80 -6.65
C GLY A 184 5.77 -38.00 -5.95
N PRO A 185 6.59 -39.05 -6.18
CA PRO A 185 6.34 -40.33 -6.86
C PRO A 185 6.99 -41.61 -6.20
N ILE A 186 6.67 -42.80 -6.73
CA ILE A 186 7.38 -44.12 -6.70
C ILE A 186 8.17 -44.66 -5.46
N SER A 187 7.62 -45.67 -4.78
CA SER A 187 8.26 -46.97 -4.42
C SER A 187 7.31 -47.82 -3.53
N GLY A 188 7.29 -49.16 -3.54
CA GLY A 188 7.91 -50.14 -4.45
C GLY A 188 7.83 -51.58 -3.88
N ASP A 189 7.72 -52.58 -4.78
CA ASP A 189 7.92 -54.03 -4.57
C ASP A 189 6.88 -54.85 -3.75
N SER A 190 6.74 -56.14 -4.12
CA SER A 190 6.12 -57.28 -3.39
C SER A 190 4.63 -57.19 -2.95
N ASP A 191 3.86 -58.29 -2.82
CA ASP A 191 3.74 -59.59 -3.53
C ASP A 191 2.46 -60.29 -2.98
N ASP A 192 2.06 -61.45 -3.53
CA ASP A 192 1.08 -62.42 -2.94
C ASP A 192 -0.42 -61.96 -2.77
N ASP A 193 -1.46 -62.81 -2.93
CA ASP A 193 -1.62 -64.19 -3.44
C ASP A 193 -3.12 -64.50 -3.76
N ALA A 194 -3.39 -65.64 -4.42
CA ALA A 194 -4.64 -66.44 -4.51
C ALA A 194 -5.90 -65.85 -5.23
N ASP A 195 -6.51 -66.46 -6.27
CA ASP A 195 -7.05 -67.85 -6.49
C ASP A 195 -8.52 -67.98 -5.99
N ASP A 196 -9.50 -68.62 -6.65
CA ASP A 196 -9.57 -69.57 -7.80
C ASP A 196 -10.83 -69.28 -8.68
N GLY A 197 -10.94 -69.84 -9.90
CA GLY A 197 -11.96 -69.49 -10.91
C GLY A 197 -12.43 -70.55 -11.95
N GLU A 198 -12.07 -71.83 -11.83
CA GLU A 198 -12.55 -73.00 -12.64
C GLU A 198 -12.19 -73.09 -14.16
N GLY A 199 -11.71 -74.27 -14.63
CA GLY A 199 -11.72 -74.62 -16.07
C GLY A 199 -10.72 -75.69 -16.59
N GLU A 200 -10.90 -76.98 -16.30
CA GLU A 200 -9.95 -78.06 -16.70
C GLU A 200 -10.01 -78.56 -18.17
N SER A 201 -8.82 -78.89 -18.72
CA SER A 201 -8.52 -79.92 -19.78
C SER A 201 -9.02 -79.68 -21.22
N ALA A 202 -8.18 -79.68 -22.28
CA ALA A 202 -7.21 -80.68 -22.80
C ALA A 202 -7.87 -81.91 -23.46
N GLU A 203 -7.45 -82.44 -24.63
CA GLU A 203 -6.37 -82.10 -25.59
C GLU A 203 -6.70 -82.75 -26.97
N ALA A 204 -6.33 -82.15 -28.11
CA ALA A 204 -6.49 -82.80 -29.43
C ALA A 204 -5.52 -82.27 -30.52
N GLU A 205 -5.00 -83.18 -31.34
CA GLU A 205 -3.86 -83.01 -32.27
C GLU A 205 -4.11 -82.24 -33.59
N GLN A 206 -3.01 -81.67 -34.12
CA GLN A 206 -2.63 -81.51 -35.56
C GLN A 206 -3.43 -80.57 -36.48
N ALA A 207 -2.80 -79.44 -36.86
CA ALA A 207 -2.69 -78.97 -38.25
C ALA A 207 -1.56 -77.93 -38.47
N GLU A 208 -0.66 -78.20 -39.42
CA GLU A 208 0.06 -77.22 -40.25
C GLU A 208 -0.53 -77.32 -41.68
N PRO A 209 -0.30 -76.39 -42.64
CA PRO A 209 0.54 -75.18 -42.59
C PRO A 209 -0.18 -73.88 -43.08
N GLU A 210 0.50 -72.73 -43.03
CA GLU A 210 0.85 -71.85 -44.17
C GLU A 210 1.28 -70.44 -43.69
N GLU A 211 2.07 -69.77 -44.52
CA GLU A 211 2.97 -68.63 -44.26
C GLU A 211 2.36 -67.38 -43.59
N GLU A 212 3.04 -66.88 -42.55
CA GLU A 212 3.27 -65.44 -42.32
C GLU A 212 4.60 -65.26 -41.52
N ALA A 213 5.25 -64.11 -41.62
CA ALA A 213 6.59 -63.89 -41.07
C ALA A 213 6.56 -63.00 -39.82
N GLU A 214 7.34 -63.36 -38.80
CA GLU A 214 7.53 -62.53 -37.60
C GLU A 214 8.27 -61.24 -37.97
N GLU A 215 7.63 -60.10 -37.74
CA GLU A 215 8.33 -58.81 -37.71
C GLU A 215 9.18 -58.76 -36.44
N VAL A 216 10.49 -58.64 -36.61
CA VAL A 216 11.42 -58.38 -35.51
C VAL A 216 11.48 -56.87 -35.34
N GLU A 217 11.24 -56.39 -34.13
CA GLU A 217 11.45 -54.99 -33.76
C GLU A 217 12.94 -54.66 -33.94
N GLU A 218 13.30 -53.96 -35.01
CA GLU A 218 14.64 -53.40 -35.16
C GLU A 218 14.81 -52.25 -34.16
N GLU A 219 15.92 -52.25 -33.41
CA GLU A 219 16.41 -51.03 -32.77
C GLU A 219 16.64 -50.00 -33.88
N VAL A 220 15.81 -48.95 -33.93
CA VAL A 220 15.95 -47.87 -34.91
C VAL A 220 17.26 -47.16 -34.62
N ALA A 221 18.29 -47.52 -35.39
CA ALA A 221 19.52 -46.75 -35.45
C ALA A 221 19.15 -45.30 -35.82
N PRO A 222 19.78 -44.28 -35.21
CA PRO A 222 19.52 -42.90 -35.59
C PRO A 222 19.72 -42.75 -37.10
N GLU A 223 18.81 -42.04 -37.76
CA GLU A 223 19.01 -41.71 -39.17
C GLU A 223 20.36 -41.00 -39.31
N PRO A 224 21.19 -41.33 -40.33
CA PRO A 224 22.46 -40.67 -40.50
C PRO A 224 22.20 -39.20 -40.78
N GLU A 225 22.70 -38.32 -39.91
CA GLU A 225 22.73 -36.88 -40.17
C GLU A 225 23.33 -36.65 -41.56
N PRO A 226 22.74 -35.78 -42.40
CA PRO A 226 23.23 -35.57 -43.75
C PRO A 226 24.70 -35.14 -43.73
N GLU A 227 25.54 -35.86 -44.47
CA GLU A 227 26.97 -35.54 -44.63
C GLU A 227 27.13 -34.23 -45.44
N TYR A 228 26.98 -33.08 -44.78
CA TYR A 228 27.26 -31.77 -45.36
C TYR A 228 28.76 -31.64 -45.70
N LEU A 229 29.08 -30.84 -46.73
CA LEU A 229 30.45 -30.66 -47.21
C LEU A 229 31.13 -29.47 -46.52
N HIS A 230 31.35 -29.60 -45.21
CA HIS A 230 32.19 -28.69 -44.43
C HIS A 230 33.52 -28.41 -45.14
N ALA A 231 33.82 -27.15 -45.48
CA ALA A 231 35.16 -26.78 -45.89
C ALA A 231 36.07 -26.67 -44.66
N GLY A 232 35.52 -26.28 -43.50
CA GLY A 232 36.01 -26.66 -42.18
C GLY A 232 36.97 -25.69 -41.50
N ALA A 233 36.88 -24.39 -41.81
CA ALA A 233 37.61 -23.38 -41.04
C ALA A 233 36.83 -23.02 -39.77
N GLY A 234 37.34 -23.44 -38.61
CA GLY A 234 36.77 -23.09 -37.31
C GLY A 234 36.83 -21.58 -37.04
N ILE A 235 35.82 -21.06 -36.33
CA ILE A 235 35.76 -19.66 -35.93
C ILE A 235 36.97 -19.31 -35.05
N ARG A 236 37.63 -18.19 -35.36
CA ARG A 236 38.79 -17.65 -34.64
C ARG A 236 38.40 -16.40 -33.87
N GLU A 237 39.18 -16.10 -32.82
CA GLU A 237 39.08 -14.87 -32.04
C GLU A 237 39.08 -13.62 -32.95
N VAL A 238 38.13 -12.71 -32.72
CA VAL A 238 37.91 -11.53 -33.59
C VAL A 238 39.17 -10.67 -33.70
N ALA A 239 39.92 -10.53 -32.61
CA ALA A 239 41.18 -9.78 -32.56
C ALA A 239 42.30 -10.39 -33.42
N ASP A 240 42.35 -11.72 -33.55
CA ASP A 240 43.30 -12.41 -34.44
C ASP A 240 42.84 -12.28 -35.90
N VAL A 241 41.53 -12.40 -36.17
CA VAL A 241 40.95 -12.24 -37.52
C VAL A 241 41.16 -10.82 -38.06
N ASP A 242 40.93 -9.79 -37.25
CA ASP A 242 41.17 -8.39 -37.61
C ASP A 242 42.66 -8.06 -37.78
N GLY A 243 43.55 -8.90 -37.23
CA GLY A 243 45.00 -8.83 -37.47
C GLY A 243 45.44 -9.29 -38.87
N ILE A 244 44.60 -10.03 -39.60
CA ILE A 244 44.93 -10.64 -40.90
C ILE A 244 44.57 -9.67 -42.04
N PRO A 245 45.52 -9.21 -42.88
CA PRO A 245 45.22 -8.30 -43.99
C PRO A 245 44.26 -8.89 -45.03
N GLY A 246 43.26 -8.09 -45.45
CA GLY A 246 42.28 -8.46 -46.48
C GLY A 246 40.86 -8.52 -45.94
N ASP A 247 39.91 -8.57 -46.87
CA ASP A 247 38.48 -8.67 -46.53
C ASP A 247 38.20 -10.01 -45.80
N LYS A 248 37.08 -10.06 -45.07
CA LYS A 248 36.56 -11.22 -44.33
C LYS A 248 35.10 -11.43 -44.68
N LEU A 249 34.56 -12.63 -44.45
CA LEU A 249 33.11 -12.81 -44.43
C LEU A 249 32.61 -12.43 -43.03
N HIS A 250 31.76 -11.42 -42.92
CA HIS A 250 31.23 -11.00 -41.62
C HIS A 250 29.97 -11.80 -41.31
N GLY A 251 29.89 -12.42 -40.13
CA GLY A 251 28.68 -13.06 -39.62
C GLY A 251 28.33 -12.49 -38.25
N THR A 252 27.13 -11.94 -38.11
CA THR A 252 26.71 -11.31 -36.85
C THR A 252 25.41 -11.91 -36.35
N LEU A 253 25.39 -12.30 -35.08
CA LEU A 253 24.17 -12.56 -34.31
C LEU A 253 23.94 -11.38 -33.35
N HIS A 254 22.77 -10.77 -33.46
CA HIS A 254 22.33 -9.71 -32.55
C HIS A 254 20.94 -10.04 -32.00
N GLU A 255 20.72 -9.84 -30.71
CA GLU A 255 19.43 -10.04 -30.04
C GLU A 255 19.05 -8.79 -29.24
N GLU A 256 17.79 -8.38 -29.32
CA GLU A 256 17.22 -7.29 -28.53
C GLU A 256 16.14 -7.86 -27.60
N GLU A 257 16.37 -7.81 -26.29
CA GLU A 257 15.40 -8.18 -25.24
C GLU A 257 14.58 -6.96 -24.80
N THR A 258 13.26 -7.14 -24.72
CA THR A 258 12.36 -6.27 -23.97
C THR A 258 11.52 -7.12 -23.02
N SER A 259 11.68 -6.90 -21.71
CA SER A 259 11.05 -7.73 -20.66
C SER A 259 10.38 -6.90 -19.58
N THR A 260 9.22 -7.35 -19.11
CA THR A 260 8.56 -6.85 -17.89
C THR A 260 8.73 -7.88 -16.79
N LEU A 261 9.27 -7.47 -15.65
CA LEU A 261 9.43 -8.30 -14.45
C LEU A 261 8.48 -7.83 -13.34
N SER A 262 8.05 -8.75 -12.47
CA SER A 262 7.44 -8.38 -11.19
C SER A 262 8.46 -7.71 -10.28
N ALA A 263 8.02 -6.99 -9.24
CA ALA A 263 8.90 -6.43 -8.22
C ALA A 263 9.88 -7.45 -7.58
N GLY A 264 9.50 -8.73 -7.50
CA GLY A 264 10.35 -9.84 -7.03
C GLY A 264 11.39 -10.35 -8.03
N GLY A 265 11.34 -9.88 -9.29
CA GLY A 265 12.21 -10.31 -10.38
C GLY A 265 11.76 -11.58 -11.10
N ASP A 266 10.47 -11.90 -11.09
CA ASP A 266 9.85 -12.96 -11.91
C ASP A 266 9.41 -12.41 -13.27
N VAL A 267 9.40 -13.24 -14.32
CA VAL A 267 9.06 -12.77 -15.67
C VAL A 267 7.55 -12.70 -15.85
N VAL A 268 7.03 -11.49 -16.08
CA VAL A 268 5.61 -11.24 -16.39
C VAL A 268 5.39 -11.25 -17.90
N SER A 269 6.29 -10.62 -18.65
CA SER A 269 6.39 -10.80 -20.10
C SER A 269 7.84 -10.67 -20.57
N GLN A 270 8.19 -11.34 -21.65
CA GLN A 270 9.48 -11.24 -22.32
C GLN A 270 9.25 -11.35 -23.83
N SER A 271 9.91 -10.48 -24.58
CA SER A 271 10.02 -10.55 -26.03
C SER A 271 11.48 -10.38 -26.41
N VAL A 272 12.02 -11.29 -27.23
CA VAL A 272 13.41 -11.22 -27.68
C VAL A 272 13.46 -11.45 -29.18
N SER A 273 13.81 -10.40 -29.93
CA SER A 273 13.96 -10.45 -31.39
C SER A 273 15.42 -10.62 -31.77
N GLY A 274 15.71 -11.62 -32.60
CA GLY A 274 17.04 -11.96 -33.07
C GLY A 274 17.26 -11.67 -34.55
N GLN A 275 18.48 -11.27 -34.90
CA GLN A 275 18.94 -11.01 -36.25
C GLN A 275 20.24 -11.78 -36.53
N LEU A 276 20.19 -12.67 -37.52
CA LEU A 276 21.36 -13.23 -38.18
C LEU A 276 21.65 -12.39 -39.43
N ASN A 277 22.87 -11.90 -39.59
CA ASN A 277 23.28 -11.16 -40.79
C ASN A 277 24.67 -11.64 -41.26
N ILE A 278 24.74 -12.04 -42.53
CA ILE A 278 25.98 -12.39 -43.23
C ILE A 278 26.29 -11.29 -44.25
N ASN A 279 27.40 -10.57 -44.07
CA ASN A 279 27.78 -9.43 -44.90
C ASN A 279 29.06 -9.68 -45.71
N ASN A 280 29.03 -9.31 -47.00
CA ASN A 280 30.20 -9.25 -47.88
C ASN A 280 30.75 -7.81 -47.94
N PRO A 281 31.85 -7.48 -47.23
CA PRO A 281 32.44 -6.13 -47.24
C PRO A 281 33.30 -5.82 -48.48
N SER A 282 33.48 -6.75 -49.43
CA SER A 282 34.31 -6.53 -50.62
C SER A 282 33.69 -5.49 -51.56
N GLU A 283 34.52 -4.61 -52.12
CA GLU A 283 34.12 -3.72 -53.23
C GLU A 283 34.12 -4.42 -54.61
N LYS A 284 34.61 -5.67 -54.72
CA LYS A 284 35.09 -6.23 -56.00
C LYS A 284 34.71 -7.68 -56.24
N ASP A 285 34.78 -8.50 -55.21
CA ASP A 285 34.76 -9.96 -55.33
C ASP A 285 33.54 -10.54 -54.62
N ARG A 286 32.79 -11.32 -55.38
CA ARG A 286 31.55 -11.97 -54.97
C ARG A 286 31.86 -13.29 -54.27
N LEU A 287 31.08 -13.60 -53.25
CA LEU A 287 31.08 -14.90 -52.57
C LEU A 287 29.98 -15.80 -53.15
N TRP A 288 30.19 -17.10 -53.10
CA TRP A 288 29.22 -18.11 -53.54
C TRP A 288 29.43 -19.42 -52.79
N ASP A 289 28.45 -20.32 -52.85
CA ASP A 289 28.40 -21.57 -52.09
C ASP A 289 28.78 -21.28 -50.61
N ILE A 290 27.95 -20.45 -49.96
CA ILE A 290 28.13 -19.99 -48.58
C ILE A 290 27.30 -20.90 -47.68
N ASP A 291 27.92 -21.49 -46.66
CA ASP A 291 27.29 -22.42 -45.74
C ASP A 291 27.45 -21.91 -44.31
N ILE A 292 26.32 -21.57 -43.66
CA ILE A 292 26.25 -21.11 -42.28
C ILE A 292 25.85 -22.31 -41.41
N PHE A 293 26.63 -22.59 -40.37
CA PHE A 293 26.29 -23.62 -39.38
C PHE A 293 26.05 -22.98 -38.01
N LEU A 294 24.88 -23.25 -37.44
CA LEU A 294 24.39 -22.73 -36.17
C LEU A 294 24.26 -23.85 -35.12
N ASN A 295 24.55 -23.51 -33.87
CA ASN A 295 24.33 -24.35 -32.69
C ASN A 295 23.65 -23.52 -31.58
N GLY A 296 23.04 -24.16 -30.59
CA GLY A 296 22.31 -23.47 -29.51
C GLY A 296 20.86 -23.10 -29.88
N LEU A 297 20.26 -23.79 -30.86
CA LEU A 297 18.92 -23.49 -31.40
C LEU A 297 17.76 -23.70 -30.40
N SER A 298 18.01 -24.31 -29.23
CA SER A 298 16.98 -24.82 -28.31
C SER A 298 16.04 -23.77 -27.70
N HIS A 299 16.38 -22.49 -27.86
CA HIS A 299 15.57 -21.35 -27.41
C HIS A 299 15.06 -20.48 -28.57
N THR A 300 15.23 -20.93 -29.83
CA THR A 300 14.94 -20.16 -31.05
C THR A 300 13.86 -20.83 -31.91
N ASP A 301 13.26 -20.09 -32.85
CA ASP A 301 12.36 -20.64 -33.89
C ASP A 301 13.11 -21.26 -35.10
N ILE A 302 14.44 -21.36 -35.06
CA ILE A 302 15.24 -21.90 -36.17
C ILE A 302 15.27 -23.43 -36.13
N GLU A 303 14.50 -24.07 -37.02
CA GLU A 303 14.38 -25.54 -37.12
C GLU A 303 15.65 -26.26 -37.62
N GLU A 304 16.39 -25.68 -38.57
CA GLU A 304 17.58 -26.30 -39.21
C GLU A 304 18.83 -25.45 -38.97
N GLY A 305 19.88 -26.07 -38.43
CA GLY A 305 21.15 -25.41 -38.12
C GLY A 305 22.06 -25.14 -39.32
N HIS A 306 21.82 -25.77 -40.47
CA HIS A 306 22.51 -25.48 -41.73
C HIS A 306 21.69 -24.51 -42.58
N LEU A 307 22.24 -23.33 -42.88
CA LEU A 307 21.58 -22.31 -43.71
C LEU A 307 22.46 -21.97 -44.93
N PRO A 308 22.19 -22.55 -46.12
CA PRO A 308 22.96 -22.31 -47.33
C PRO A 308 22.53 -21.03 -48.08
N VAL A 309 23.49 -20.20 -48.48
CA VAL A 309 23.30 -18.96 -49.26
C VAL A 309 24.09 -19.04 -50.59
N GLN A 310 23.38 -19.03 -51.71
CA GLN A 310 23.96 -19.42 -53.00
C GLN A 310 25.03 -18.45 -53.55
N GLU A 311 24.77 -17.15 -53.56
CA GLU A 311 25.69 -16.11 -54.02
C GLU A 311 25.46 -14.82 -53.20
N LEU A 312 26.53 -14.13 -52.81
CA LEU A 312 26.47 -12.82 -52.12
C LEU A 312 27.38 -11.80 -52.81
N ASP A 313 26.76 -10.87 -53.54
CA ASP A 313 27.42 -9.82 -54.33
C ASP A 313 28.27 -8.87 -53.46
N PRO A 314 29.29 -8.18 -54.06
CA PRO A 314 30.20 -7.32 -53.31
C PRO A 314 29.47 -6.12 -52.70
N GLY A 315 29.54 -5.96 -51.38
CA GLY A 315 28.86 -4.90 -50.62
C GLY A 315 27.43 -5.23 -50.18
N ASN A 316 26.91 -6.42 -50.47
CA ASN A 316 25.59 -6.86 -50.03
C ASN A 316 25.64 -7.65 -48.71
N ASP A 317 24.49 -7.70 -48.04
CA ASP A 317 24.19 -8.58 -46.90
C ASP A 317 23.15 -9.66 -47.25
N HIS A 318 23.07 -10.67 -46.40
CA HIS A 318 21.97 -11.62 -46.29
C HIS A 318 21.54 -11.68 -44.82
N SER A 319 20.35 -11.17 -44.53
CA SER A 319 19.80 -11.07 -43.18
C SER A 319 18.58 -11.97 -42.99
N ARG A 320 18.47 -12.62 -41.82
CA ARG A 320 17.33 -13.43 -41.35
C ARG A 320 16.94 -12.97 -39.95
N GLU A 321 15.64 -12.83 -39.72
CA GLU A 321 15.04 -12.59 -38.41
C GLU A 321 14.69 -13.94 -37.75
N TYR A 322 14.73 -13.99 -36.42
CA TYR A 322 14.34 -15.14 -35.60
C TYR A 322 13.79 -14.64 -34.25
N GLU A 323 13.01 -15.48 -33.56
CA GLU A 323 12.47 -15.19 -32.22
C GLU A 323 13.15 -16.07 -31.17
N VAL A 324 13.27 -15.57 -29.93
CA VAL A 324 13.91 -16.28 -28.81
C VAL A 324 12.98 -16.33 -27.59
N SER A 325 12.94 -17.46 -26.89
CA SER A 325 12.10 -17.64 -25.69
C SER A 325 12.76 -18.49 -24.59
N GLY A 326 12.71 -17.99 -23.34
CA GLY A 326 13.01 -18.76 -22.12
C GLY A 326 14.23 -18.31 -21.31
N PRO A 327 15.42 -18.04 -21.91
CA PRO A 327 16.58 -17.57 -21.16
C PRO A 327 16.42 -16.12 -20.68
N ARG A 328 17.25 -15.73 -19.71
CA ARG A 328 17.43 -14.33 -19.30
C ARG A 328 18.84 -14.12 -18.79
N MET A 329 19.38 -12.90 -18.93
CA MET A 329 20.72 -12.57 -18.44
C MET A 329 20.70 -11.67 -17.21
N LEU A 330 19.91 -10.59 -17.22
CA LEU A 330 19.74 -9.68 -16.09
C LEU A 330 18.44 -9.98 -15.35
N VAL A 331 18.45 -9.84 -14.03
CA VAL A 331 17.27 -9.76 -13.16
C VAL A 331 17.35 -8.46 -12.38
N VAL A 332 16.24 -7.74 -12.32
CA VAL A 332 16.05 -6.57 -11.44
C VAL A 332 15.04 -6.97 -10.37
N ARG A 333 15.19 -6.45 -9.16
CA ARG A 333 14.21 -6.56 -8.06
C ARG A 333 14.08 -5.23 -7.37
N GLU A 334 12.89 -4.96 -6.83
CA GLU A 334 12.61 -3.76 -6.08
C GLU A 334 11.76 -4.08 -4.85
N ARG A 335 12.35 -3.84 -3.68
CA ARG A 335 11.67 -3.88 -2.39
C ARG A 335 11.35 -2.44 -1.99
N LEU A 336 10.09 -2.18 -1.66
CA LEU A 336 9.62 -0.91 -1.13
C LEU A 336 9.05 -1.20 0.26
N ASP A 337 9.47 -0.41 1.25
CA ASP A 337 8.92 -0.47 2.61
C ASP A 337 8.63 0.94 3.10
N THR A 338 7.36 1.19 3.43
CA THR A 338 6.91 2.48 3.95
C THR A 338 7.12 2.67 5.44
N LYS A 339 7.57 1.65 6.21
CA LYS A 339 7.96 1.83 7.63
C LYS A 339 9.25 1.10 8.06
N PRO A 340 10.42 1.46 7.46
CA PRO A 340 11.69 0.74 7.64
C PRO A 340 12.24 0.69 9.07
N ASP A 341 11.86 1.61 9.95
CA ASP A 341 12.35 1.68 11.34
C ASP A 341 12.11 0.40 12.15
N ARG A 342 11.13 -0.41 11.76
CA ARG A 342 10.75 -1.66 12.45
C ARG A 342 11.66 -2.85 12.11
N GLY A 343 12.24 -2.88 10.91
CA GLY A 343 13.03 -4.03 10.43
C GLY A 343 12.25 -5.35 10.39
N GLN A 344 10.96 -5.30 10.05
CA GLN A 344 10.02 -6.44 9.99
C GLN A 344 9.66 -6.77 8.51
N ASP A 345 8.47 -7.33 8.28
CA ASP A 345 7.87 -7.46 6.95
C ASP A 345 7.51 -6.07 6.39
N ASP A 346 7.59 -5.91 5.06
CA ASP A 346 7.40 -4.63 4.35
C ASP A 346 5.96 -4.11 4.39
N SER A 347 5.79 -2.78 4.38
CA SER A 347 4.49 -2.13 4.17
C SER A 347 4.43 -1.29 2.88
N ALA A 348 3.22 -1.20 2.32
CA ALA A 348 2.87 -0.44 1.11
C ALA A 348 1.70 0.52 1.34
N SER A 349 1.42 0.88 2.60
CA SER A 349 0.50 1.96 2.98
C SER A 349 1.24 3.23 3.44
N ALA A 350 0.59 4.38 3.35
CA ALA A 350 1.08 5.66 3.87
C ALA A 350 -0.02 6.38 4.67
N VAL A 351 0.35 7.17 5.67
CA VAL A 351 -0.61 8.01 6.40
C VAL A 351 -0.92 9.26 5.57
N CYS A 352 -2.20 9.60 5.43
CA CYS A 352 -2.60 10.91 4.91
C CYS A 352 -2.08 12.01 5.85
N SER A 353 -1.10 12.81 5.42
CA SER A 353 -0.55 13.93 6.18
C SER A 353 0.26 14.88 5.28
N GLU A 354 0.40 16.12 5.74
CA GLU A 354 1.40 17.09 5.26
C GLU A 354 2.81 16.73 5.78
N ASP A 355 2.90 15.95 6.88
CA ASP A 355 4.17 15.46 7.43
C ASP A 355 4.87 14.47 6.48
N ALA A 356 6.19 14.62 6.38
CA ALA A 356 7.04 13.71 5.61
C ALA A 356 7.24 12.36 6.33
N GLN A 357 6.77 11.28 5.72
CA GLN A 357 6.99 9.90 6.16
C GLN A 357 8.23 9.32 5.46
N THR A 358 9.33 9.08 6.20
CA THR A 358 10.52 8.42 5.63
C THR A 358 10.23 6.95 5.28
N ILE A 359 10.55 6.57 4.04
CA ILE A 359 10.41 5.23 3.46
C ILE A 359 11.77 4.71 2.96
N SER A 360 11.86 3.41 2.66
CA SER A 360 13.02 2.80 2.00
C SER A 360 12.67 2.11 0.68
N ILE A 361 13.60 2.17 -0.28
CA ILE A 361 13.50 1.50 -1.57
C ILE A 361 14.85 0.82 -1.86
N ASP A 362 14.86 -0.52 -1.87
CA ASP A 362 16.04 -1.35 -2.16
C ASP A 362 15.93 -1.91 -3.60
N ILE A 363 16.80 -1.46 -4.50
CA ILE A 363 16.86 -1.97 -5.88
C ILE A 363 18.04 -2.95 -6.02
N GLU A 364 17.76 -4.24 -6.27
CA GLU A 364 18.79 -5.25 -6.58
C GLU A 364 18.88 -5.48 -8.09
N VAL A 365 20.10 -5.63 -8.61
CA VAL A 365 20.39 -6.22 -9.92
C VAL A 365 21.27 -7.45 -9.79
N GLU A 366 20.96 -8.50 -10.55
CA GLU A 366 21.65 -9.78 -10.56
C GLU A 366 21.90 -10.24 -12.00
N ASN A 367 23.16 -10.52 -12.35
CA ASN A 367 23.49 -11.25 -13.57
C ASN A 367 23.31 -12.77 -13.32
N VAL A 368 22.29 -13.37 -13.93
CA VAL A 368 22.04 -14.82 -13.94
C VAL A 368 22.51 -15.50 -15.24
N GLY A 369 23.03 -14.73 -16.20
CA GLY A 369 23.58 -15.21 -17.45
C GLY A 369 24.98 -15.82 -17.34
N PRO A 370 25.47 -16.49 -18.40
CA PRO A 370 26.75 -17.19 -18.42
C PRO A 370 27.97 -16.31 -18.72
N VAL A 371 27.78 -15.04 -19.07
CA VAL A 371 28.83 -14.08 -19.50
C VAL A 371 28.82 -12.81 -18.65
N ASP A 372 29.89 -12.01 -18.69
CA ASP A 372 29.88 -10.66 -18.13
C ASP A 372 28.83 -9.79 -18.86
N LEU A 373 28.06 -9.00 -18.11
CA LEU A 373 27.19 -7.95 -18.66
C LEU A 373 27.88 -6.60 -18.53
N HIS A 374 27.77 -5.77 -19.55
CA HIS A 374 28.39 -4.45 -19.70
C HIS A 374 27.34 -3.35 -19.82
N ASP A 375 27.76 -2.10 -19.64
CA ASP A 375 26.91 -0.91 -19.66
C ASP A 375 25.61 -1.05 -18.84
N VAL A 376 25.66 -1.77 -17.72
CA VAL A 376 24.48 -2.01 -16.87
C VAL A 376 24.09 -0.71 -16.17
N GLU A 377 22.91 -0.19 -16.49
CA GLU A 377 22.39 1.08 -15.97
C GLU A 377 20.93 0.90 -15.56
N VAL A 378 20.58 1.38 -14.36
CA VAL A 378 19.21 1.40 -13.82
C VAL A 378 18.69 2.83 -13.82
N SER A 379 17.46 3.04 -14.27
CA SER A 379 16.77 4.33 -14.20
C SER A 379 15.43 4.18 -13.49
N ARG A 380 15.16 4.99 -12.46
CA ARG A 380 13.89 5.04 -11.74
C ARG A 380 13.22 6.39 -11.93
N ASP A 381 11.97 6.41 -12.36
CA ASP A 381 11.16 7.63 -12.35
C ASP A 381 10.68 7.94 -10.92
N ILE A 382 10.79 9.19 -10.49
CA ILE A 382 10.49 9.63 -9.11
C ILE A 382 9.22 10.50 -9.14
N PRO A 383 8.12 10.09 -8.48
CA PRO A 383 6.88 10.87 -8.42
C PRO A 383 7.06 12.13 -7.56
N SER A 384 6.22 13.14 -7.79
CA SER A 384 6.24 14.42 -7.06
C SER A 384 6.12 14.30 -5.54
N GLN A 385 5.50 13.21 -5.06
CA GLN A 385 5.27 12.90 -3.65
C GLN A 385 6.52 12.33 -2.95
N LEU A 386 7.55 11.90 -3.70
CA LEU A 386 8.77 11.30 -3.15
C LEU A 386 9.99 12.22 -3.32
N THR A 387 10.64 12.55 -2.21
CA THR A 387 11.95 13.22 -2.20
C THR A 387 13.04 12.22 -1.83
N VAL A 388 13.83 11.78 -2.82
CA VAL A 388 14.98 10.88 -2.59
C VAL A 388 16.23 11.68 -2.24
N ALA A 389 16.99 11.24 -1.24
CA ALA A 389 18.23 11.90 -0.84
C ALA A 389 19.36 11.74 -1.88
N GLU A 390 20.12 12.80 -2.16
CA GLU A 390 21.33 12.73 -3.00
C GLU A 390 22.40 11.80 -2.39
N GLY A 391 23.09 11.01 -3.23
CA GLY A 391 24.20 10.16 -2.78
C GLY A 391 25.22 9.84 -3.87
N ASP A 392 26.46 9.52 -3.45
CA ASP A 392 27.60 9.24 -4.35
C ASP A 392 27.38 8.06 -5.33
N SER A 393 26.34 7.26 -5.14
CA SER A 393 26.03 6.04 -5.91
C SER A 393 25.21 6.28 -7.17
N HIS A 394 24.47 7.39 -7.26
CA HIS A 394 23.48 7.64 -8.31
C HIS A 394 23.43 9.13 -8.68
N THR A 395 22.75 9.48 -9.78
CA THR A 395 22.53 10.88 -10.19
C THR A 395 21.06 11.16 -10.37
N LEU A 396 20.56 12.22 -9.74
CA LEU A 396 19.15 12.60 -9.76
C LEU A 396 18.94 13.79 -10.71
N ASN A 397 18.08 13.62 -11.72
CA ASN A 397 17.85 14.56 -12.81
C ASN A 397 16.34 14.75 -13.04
N GLN A 398 15.80 15.91 -12.67
CA GLN A 398 14.44 16.37 -13.04
C GLN A 398 13.30 15.34 -12.80
N GLY A 399 13.30 14.63 -11.67
CA GLY A 399 12.28 13.61 -11.37
C GLY A 399 12.61 12.22 -11.89
N SER A 400 13.87 11.94 -12.25
CA SER A 400 14.35 10.58 -12.54
C SER A 400 15.73 10.36 -11.91
N LEU A 401 15.97 9.17 -11.38
CA LEU A 401 17.20 8.72 -10.74
C LEU A 401 17.92 7.76 -11.69
N THR A 402 19.24 7.93 -11.86
CA THR A 402 20.07 7.04 -12.70
C THR A 402 21.21 6.44 -11.90
N TRP A 403 21.38 5.12 -11.97
CA TRP A 403 22.41 4.35 -11.29
C TRP A 403 23.23 3.53 -12.31
N ALA A 404 24.44 4.00 -12.59
CA ALA A 404 25.39 3.30 -13.46
C ALA A 404 26.10 2.17 -12.69
N VAL A 405 25.56 0.95 -12.79
CA VAL A 405 26.11 -0.27 -12.17
C VAL A 405 27.41 -0.72 -12.85
N GLY A 406 27.51 -0.50 -14.17
CA GLY A 406 28.71 -0.72 -14.97
C GLY A 406 28.82 -2.14 -15.51
N THR A 407 29.58 -3.02 -14.83
CA THR A 407 29.82 -4.40 -15.28
C THR A 407 29.48 -5.40 -14.18
N LEU A 408 28.69 -6.42 -14.53
CA LEU A 408 28.26 -7.51 -13.66
C LEU A 408 28.75 -8.85 -14.23
N SER A 409 29.65 -9.53 -13.53
CA SER A 409 30.06 -10.89 -13.87
C SER A 409 28.98 -11.94 -13.53
N PRO A 410 29.03 -13.15 -14.12
CA PRO A 410 28.07 -14.23 -13.86
C PRO A 410 27.87 -14.52 -12.36
N GLY A 411 26.61 -14.55 -11.92
CA GLY A 411 26.23 -14.66 -10.50
C GLY A 411 26.51 -13.40 -9.67
N GLY A 412 26.86 -12.29 -10.31
CA GLY A 412 27.18 -11.01 -9.67
C GLY A 412 25.93 -10.22 -9.31
N LYS A 413 25.82 -9.86 -8.02
CA LYS A 413 24.75 -9.02 -7.47
C LYS A 413 25.25 -7.62 -7.09
N ARG A 414 24.37 -6.62 -7.21
CA ARG A 414 24.51 -5.27 -6.63
C ARG A 414 23.16 -4.81 -6.09
N THR A 415 23.20 -4.01 -5.03
CA THR A 415 22.00 -3.40 -4.44
C THR A 415 22.24 -1.91 -4.26
N LEU A 416 21.23 -1.09 -4.59
CA LEU A 416 21.17 0.32 -4.29
C LEU A 416 20.08 0.54 -3.22
N PRO A 417 20.45 0.75 -1.94
CA PRO A 417 19.53 1.23 -0.94
C PRO A 417 19.27 2.71 -1.12
N LEU A 418 18.00 3.11 -1.13
CA LEU A 418 17.53 4.49 -1.16
C LEU A 418 16.69 4.76 0.09
N SER A 419 16.92 5.91 0.71
CA SER A 419 16.02 6.51 1.69
C SER A 419 15.31 7.68 0.99
N ALA A 420 14.00 7.76 1.15
CA ALA A 420 13.18 8.80 0.55
C ALA A 420 12.10 9.25 1.53
N ASP A 421 11.72 10.51 1.44
CA ASP A 421 10.63 11.08 2.22
C ASP A 421 9.37 11.17 1.35
N LEU A 422 8.25 10.66 1.87
CA LEU A 422 6.94 10.61 1.23
C LEU A 422 5.99 11.60 1.89
N VAL A 423 5.35 12.47 1.10
CA VAL A 423 4.27 13.36 1.56
C VAL A 423 2.96 12.95 0.88
N SER A 424 1.86 12.89 1.63
CA SER A 424 0.60 12.27 1.19
C SER A 424 -0.61 13.13 1.55
N GLU A 425 -0.69 14.33 0.97
CA GLU A 425 -1.82 15.28 1.12
C GLU A 425 -3.17 14.80 0.54
N VAL A 426 -3.19 13.67 -0.18
CA VAL A 426 -4.37 13.16 -0.89
C VAL A 426 -4.65 11.70 -0.58
N ILE A 427 -5.92 11.31 -0.63
CA ILE A 427 -6.40 9.94 -0.35
C ILE A 427 -6.24 8.95 -1.52
N ASP A 428 -6.01 9.45 -2.74
CA ASP A 428 -5.83 8.62 -3.93
C ASP A 428 -4.54 7.76 -3.86
N PRO A 429 -4.51 6.55 -4.44
CA PRO A 429 -3.30 5.73 -4.47
C PRO A 429 -2.12 6.44 -5.14
N ILE A 430 -0.94 6.34 -4.54
CA ILE A 430 0.28 7.00 -5.00
C ILE A 430 1.12 6.02 -5.83
N ASP A 431 1.27 6.35 -7.11
CA ASP A 431 2.21 5.71 -8.04
C ASP A 431 3.66 5.89 -7.54
N ALA A 432 4.31 4.83 -7.07
CA ALA A 432 5.63 4.92 -6.42
C ALA A 432 6.81 5.16 -7.39
N GLY A 433 6.54 5.19 -8.70
CA GLY A 433 7.53 5.36 -9.76
C GLY A 433 7.97 4.04 -10.42
N THR A 434 8.26 4.09 -11.72
CA THR A 434 8.69 2.92 -12.51
C THR A 434 10.21 2.76 -12.46
N THR A 435 10.71 1.55 -12.19
CA THR A 435 12.14 1.21 -12.38
C THR A 435 12.35 0.48 -13.70
N ARG A 436 13.38 0.90 -14.44
CA ARG A 436 13.89 0.25 -15.65
C ARG A 436 15.37 -0.07 -15.49
N ALA A 437 15.86 -1.08 -16.20
CA ALA A 437 17.28 -1.34 -16.35
C ALA A 437 17.64 -1.68 -17.80
N THR A 438 18.85 -1.31 -18.22
CA THR A 438 19.41 -1.74 -19.50
C THR A 438 20.74 -2.44 -19.29
N TYR A 439 21.10 -3.33 -20.22
CA TYR A 439 22.39 -4.02 -20.23
C TYR A 439 22.85 -4.37 -21.65
N ARG A 440 24.13 -4.72 -21.76
CA ARG A 440 24.74 -5.33 -22.95
C ARG A 440 25.48 -6.62 -22.60
N ALA A 441 25.57 -7.52 -23.56
CA ALA A 441 26.43 -8.71 -23.50
C ALA A 441 27.11 -8.94 -24.85
N ASP A 442 28.37 -9.41 -24.86
CA ASP A 442 29.09 -9.85 -26.07
C ASP A 442 28.76 -11.33 -26.43
N ALA A 443 27.51 -11.73 -26.18
CA ALA A 443 26.94 -13.04 -26.48
C ALA A 443 25.43 -12.92 -26.75
N THR A 444 24.82 -13.97 -27.28
CA THR A 444 23.36 -14.12 -27.45
C THR A 444 22.70 -14.59 -26.14
N LEU A 445 21.48 -14.11 -25.88
CA LEU A 445 20.60 -14.57 -24.80
C LEU A 445 20.08 -15.98 -25.08
N SER A 446 19.80 -16.31 -26.35
CA SER A 446 19.47 -17.68 -26.78
C SER A 446 20.58 -18.70 -26.53
N ALA A 447 21.83 -18.24 -26.32
CA ALA A 447 23.07 -18.99 -26.47
C ALA A 447 23.32 -19.56 -27.89
N MET A 448 22.56 -19.13 -28.90
CA MET A 448 22.79 -19.51 -30.29
C MET A 448 24.10 -18.91 -30.81
N SER A 449 24.89 -19.73 -31.51
CA SER A 449 26.20 -19.34 -32.03
C SER A 449 26.45 -19.90 -33.43
N ILE A 450 27.19 -19.13 -34.23
CA ILE A 450 27.74 -19.61 -35.51
C ILE A 450 28.97 -20.46 -35.20
N THR A 451 28.92 -21.76 -35.48
CA THR A 451 30.03 -22.71 -35.23
C THR A 451 30.98 -22.83 -36.41
N GLU A 452 30.46 -22.72 -37.63
CA GLU A 452 31.23 -22.68 -38.88
C GLU A 452 30.53 -21.72 -39.85
N LEU A 453 31.31 -21.01 -40.68
CA LEU A 453 30.80 -20.07 -41.66
C LEU A 453 31.70 -20.12 -42.89
N ASP A 454 31.36 -20.99 -43.83
CA ASP A 454 32.15 -21.26 -45.02
C ASP A 454 31.66 -20.45 -46.22
N ALA A 455 32.59 -20.06 -47.11
CA ALA A 455 32.27 -19.38 -48.36
C ALA A 455 33.39 -19.46 -49.39
N PHE A 456 33.03 -19.72 -50.65
CA PHE A 456 33.99 -19.72 -51.75
C PHE A 456 34.15 -18.34 -52.40
N CYS A 457 35.39 -18.07 -52.85
CA CYS A 457 35.77 -16.84 -53.55
C CYS A 457 36.72 -17.15 -54.73
N ARG A 458 37.26 -16.12 -55.40
CA ARG A 458 38.10 -16.27 -56.60
C ARG A 458 39.51 -16.83 -56.30
N GLY A 459 39.59 -18.12 -55.98
CA GLY A 459 40.83 -18.91 -55.98
C GLY A 459 41.22 -19.47 -57.36
N PHE A 460 42.46 -19.95 -57.49
CA PHE A 460 42.92 -20.70 -58.66
C PHE A 460 44.02 -21.71 -58.27
N SER A 461 43.67 -23.00 -58.23
CA SER A 461 44.63 -24.09 -58.01
C SER A 461 45.17 -24.66 -59.32
N TYR A 462 46.45 -25.03 -59.31
CA TYR A 462 47.11 -25.76 -60.40
C TYR A 462 48.27 -26.63 -59.89
N MET A 463 48.89 -27.35 -60.81
CA MET A 463 50.02 -28.25 -60.55
C MET A 463 51.15 -27.84 -61.49
N ASP A 464 52.30 -27.42 -60.95
CA ASP A 464 53.52 -27.27 -61.74
C ASP A 464 54.26 -28.61 -61.80
N VAL A 465 54.67 -29.00 -63.00
CA VAL A 465 55.07 -30.39 -63.31
C VAL A 465 56.16 -30.39 -64.39
N ASP A 466 57.41 -30.39 -63.94
CA ASP A 466 58.63 -30.32 -64.75
C ASP A 466 59.37 -31.66 -64.76
N GLU A 467 60.09 -31.98 -65.85
CA GLU A 467 61.02 -33.11 -65.88
C GLU A 467 62.36 -32.71 -65.21
N ASP A 468 62.88 -33.54 -64.32
CA ASP A 468 64.12 -33.30 -63.57
C ASP A 468 65.38 -33.35 -64.46
N GLU A 469 66.56 -32.95 -63.93
CA GLU A 469 67.86 -33.12 -64.62
C GLU A 469 68.12 -34.57 -65.07
N ARG A 470 67.45 -35.54 -64.42
CA ARG A 470 67.43 -36.94 -64.80
C ARG A 470 66.09 -37.32 -65.46
N PRO A 471 66.09 -37.74 -66.74
CA PRO A 471 64.87 -38.18 -67.43
C PRO A 471 64.10 -39.29 -66.72
N ASP A 472 62.81 -39.39 -67.05
CA ASP A 472 61.81 -40.28 -66.44
C ASP A 472 61.49 -39.97 -64.96
N ASN A 473 61.82 -38.77 -64.45
CA ASN A 473 61.46 -38.31 -63.10
C ASN A 473 60.84 -36.90 -63.18
N TRP A 474 59.66 -36.72 -62.59
CA TRP A 474 58.88 -35.49 -62.67
C TRP A 474 58.78 -34.81 -61.31
N ARG A 475 59.23 -33.56 -61.23
CA ARG A 475 59.07 -32.69 -60.06
C ARG A 475 57.67 -32.08 -60.12
N CYS A 476 56.86 -32.37 -59.11
CA CYS A 476 55.45 -32.01 -59.05
C CYS A 476 55.20 -31.13 -57.81
N GLN A 477 54.54 -29.99 -57.98
CA GLN A 477 54.23 -29.05 -56.90
C GLN A 477 52.81 -28.52 -57.08
N ALA A 478 51.97 -28.66 -56.06
CA ALA A 478 50.63 -28.11 -56.05
C ALA A 478 50.68 -26.65 -55.59
N ILE A 479 49.89 -25.78 -56.24
CA ILE A 479 49.97 -24.33 -56.07
C ILE A 479 48.54 -23.79 -56.02
N PHE A 480 48.27 -22.94 -55.03
CA PHE A 480 47.02 -22.19 -54.92
C PHE A 480 47.30 -20.70 -54.99
N GLU A 481 46.64 -20.00 -55.92
CA GLU A 481 46.62 -18.53 -55.98
C GLU A 481 45.27 -18.03 -55.46
N ASN A 482 45.28 -17.30 -54.35
CA ASN A 482 44.15 -16.45 -53.99
C ASN A 482 44.19 -15.24 -54.93
N ARG A 483 43.13 -15.05 -55.72
CA ARG A 483 42.99 -13.91 -56.63
C ARG A 483 41.79 -13.05 -56.25
N SER A 484 41.38 -13.07 -54.98
CA SER A 484 40.31 -12.24 -54.43
C SER A 484 40.86 -11.15 -53.50
N SER A 485 40.00 -10.23 -53.07
CA SER A 485 40.30 -9.26 -52.01
C SER A 485 40.20 -9.82 -50.58
N PHE A 486 39.71 -11.05 -50.41
CA PHE A 486 39.58 -11.72 -49.11
C PHE A 486 40.88 -12.38 -48.65
N ALA A 487 41.03 -12.55 -47.34
CA ALA A 487 41.94 -13.56 -46.80
C ALA A 487 41.27 -14.94 -46.84
N VAL A 488 42.03 -15.97 -47.20
CA VAL A 488 41.52 -17.34 -47.45
C VAL A 488 42.25 -18.36 -46.59
N ASP A 489 41.49 -19.24 -45.96
CA ASP A 489 41.98 -20.45 -45.30
C ASP A 489 42.04 -21.62 -46.31
N LEU A 490 43.05 -22.48 -46.19
CA LEU A 490 43.31 -23.60 -47.11
C LEU A 490 43.24 -24.93 -46.35
N VAL A 491 42.02 -25.28 -45.95
CA VAL A 491 41.74 -26.37 -45.03
C VAL A 491 42.07 -27.75 -45.62
N ARG A 492 41.94 -27.95 -46.94
CA ARG A 492 42.21 -29.25 -47.58
C ARG A 492 42.74 -29.15 -49.02
N LEU A 493 43.81 -29.89 -49.30
CA LEU A 493 44.31 -30.12 -50.64
C LEU A 493 44.77 -31.58 -50.80
N GLN A 494 43.93 -32.38 -51.45
CA GLN A 494 44.24 -33.74 -51.87
C GLN A 494 44.56 -33.78 -53.37
N VAL A 495 45.64 -34.48 -53.74
CA VAL A 495 46.03 -34.65 -55.14
C VAL A 495 46.37 -36.10 -55.42
N LYS A 496 45.61 -36.74 -56.32
CA LYS A 496 45.70 -38.17 -56.67
C LYS A 496 46.25 -38.30 -58.10
N MET A 497 47.08 -39.31 -58.36
CA MET A 497 47.54 -39.59 -59.73
C MET A 497 46.39 -40.14 -60.58
N ALA A 498 46.22 -39.66 -61.81
CA ALA A 498 45.12 -40.08 -62.67
C ALA A 498 45.20 -41.57 -63.03
N GLY A 499 44.40 -42.40 -62.34
CA GLY A 499 44.39 -43.85 -62.49
C GLY A 499 45.14 -44.62 -61.38
N SER A 500 45.55 -43.95 -60.29
CA SER A 500 45.76 -44.59 -59.00
C SER A 500 44.87 -43.95 -57.94
N ASP A 501 44.55 -44.72 -56.89
CA ASP A 501 43.87 -44.22 -55.69
C ASP A 501 44.89 -43.62 -54.70
N ASP A 502 46.19 -43.78 -54.95
CA ASP A 502 47.28 -43.21 -54.14
C ASP A 502 47.25 -41.66 -54.17
N LEU A 503 47.22 -41.07 -52.98
CA LEU A 503 47.46 -39.64 -52.74
C LEU A 503 48.96 -39.33 -52.92
N LEU A 504 49.26 -38.35 -53.78
CA LEU A 504 50.59 -37.73 -53.89
C LEU A 504 50.75 -36.60 -52.87
N PHE A 505 49.70 -35.79 -52.71
CA PHE A 505 49.56 -34.82 -51.63
C PHE A 505 48.27 -35.13 -50.89
N ASP A 506 48.36 -35.15 -49.56
CA ASP A 506 47.24 -35.21 -48.62
C ASP A 506 47.54 -34.16 -47.55
N ILE A 507 47.07 -32.94 -47.80
CA ILE A 507 47.36 -31.76 -46.99
C ILE A 507 46.05 -31.29 -46.39
N THR A 508 46.04 -31.18 -45.06
CA THR A 508 44.92 -30.74 -44.24
C THR A 508 45.42 -29.68 -43.27
N ASP A 509 44.62 -28.65 -42.99
CA ASP A 509 44.94 -27.58 -42.03
C ASP A 509 46.29 -26.89 -42.33
N VAL A 510 46.28 -25.97 -43.30
CA VAL A 510 47.46 -25.18 -43.65
C VAL A 510 47.62 -24.03 -42.66
N GLU A 511 48.63 -24.11 -41.77
CA GLU A 511 48.99 -23.15 -40.70
C GLU A 511 49.02 -21.64 -41.07
N LYS A 512 48.85 -21.25 -42.34
CA LYS A 512 49.03 -19.87 -42.84
C LYS A 512 48.00 -19.50 -43.89
N ASP A 513 47.19 -18.52 -43.52
CA ASP A 513 46.23 -17.83 -44.37
C ASP A 513 46.85 -17.34 -45.69
N VAL A 514 46.14 -17.59 -46.78
CA VAL A 514 46.50 -17.10 -48.11
C VAL A 514 45.89 -15.70 -48.28
N LEU A 515 46.71 -14.69 -47.99
CA LEU A 515 46.37 -13.27 -48.11
C LEU A 515 45.86 -12.88 -49.53
N PRO A 516 45.17 -11.73 -49.68
CA PRO A 516 44.69 -11.22 -50.97
C PRO A 516 45.78 -11.10 -52.04
N ASP A 517 45.45 -11.43 -53.28
CA ASP A 517 46.39 -11.58 -54.42
C ASP A 517 47.61 -12.50 -54.10
N GLY A 518 47.51 -13.33 -53.06
CA GLY A 518 48.57 -14.18 -52.52
C GLY A 518 48.68 -15.54 -53.20
N ARG A 519 49.78 -16.25 -52.89
CA ARG A 519 50.08 -17.56 -53.46
C ARG A 519 50.72 -18.48 -52.43
N TRP A 520 50.15 -19.68 -52.30
CA TRP A 520 50.67 -20.78 -51.51
C TRP A 520 51.24 -21.87 -52.44
N GLU A 521 52.26 -22.58 -51.98
CA GLU A 521 52.89 -23.68 -52.71
C GLU A 521 53.15 -24.87 -51.77
N SER A 522 52.93 -26.10 -52.25
CA SER A 522 53.28 -27.33 -51.52
C SER A 522 54.80 -27.56 -51.50
N GLU A 523 55.25 -28.56 -50.73
CA GLU A 523 56.55 -29.19 -50.98
C GLU A 523 56.58 -29.84 -52.39
N VAL A 524 57.79 -30.08 -52.92
CA VAL A 524 57.96 -30.64 -54.27
C VAL A 524 58.22 -32.13 -54.22
N GLU A 525 57.26 -32.91 -54.69
CA GLU A 525 57.38 -34.37 -54.80
C GLU A 525 57.96 -34.84 -56.14
N VAL A 526 58.51 -36.06 -56.17
CA VAL A 526 59.21 -36.59 -57.36
C VAL A 526 58.60 -37.90 -57.84
N VAL A 527 57.79 -37.82 -58.90
CA VAL A 527 57.07 -38.96 -59.50
C VAL A 527 57.91 -39.61 -60.62
N PRO A 528 58.34 -40.88 -60.49
CA PRO A 528 59.06 -41.58 -61.55
C PRO A 528 58.09 -42.10 -62.62
N SER A 529 58.18 -41.58 -63.85
CA SER A 529 57.30 -41.97 -64.97
C SER A 529 57.94 -41.66 -66.33
N THR A 530 57.75 -42.57 -67.30
CA THR A 530 58.22 -42.40 -68.69
C THR A 530 57.32 -41.50 -69.55
N GLU A 531 56.18 -41.07 -69.02
CA GLU A 531 55.25 -40.11 -69.62
C GLU A 531 54.86 -39.06 -68.57
N LYS A 532 54.52 -37.83 -68.98
CA LYS A 532 54.17 -36.76 -68.02
C LYS A 532 52.99 -37.21 -67.15
N PRO A 533 53.12 -37.23 -65.81
CA PRO A 533 52.03 -37.62 -64.93
C PRO A 533 50.87 -36.62 -65.05
N ASN A 534 49.66 -37.14 -64.85
CA ASN A 534 48.44 -36.37 -64.81
C ASN A 534 47.79 -36.52 -63.43
N PHE A 535 47.11 -35.48 -62.97
CA PHE A 535 46.64 -35.37 -61.59
C PHE A 535 45.18 -34.95 -61.52
N ASN A 536 44.45 -35.53 -60.58
CA ASN A 536 43.16 -35.02 -60.12
C ASN A 536 43.40 -34.28 -58.81
N GLN A 537 42.87 -33.06 -58.69
CA GLN A 537 42.93 -32.25 -57.46
C GLN A 537 41.56 -32.17 -56.81
N GLU A 538 41.56 -32.14 -55.49
CA GLU A 538 40.40 -32.01 -54.61
C GLU A 538 40.80 -30.94 -53.57
N LEU A 539 40.10 -29.81 -53.56
CA LEU A 539 40.53 -28.56 -52.93
C LEU A 539 39.37 -28.00 -52.10
N GLY A 540 39.53 -28.00 -50.78
CA GLY A 540 38.72 -27.24 -49.83
C GLY A 540 39.49 -25.99 -49.40
N PHE A 541 38.93 -24.83 -49.69
CA PHE A 541 39.40 -23.53 -49.24
C PHE A 541 38.19 -22.64 -48.97
N THR A 542 38.30 -21.72 -48.04
CA THR A 542 37.17 -20.91 -47.57
C THR A 542 37.64 -19.50 -47.20
N VAL A 543 36.76 -18.52 -47.26
CA VAL A 543 37.06 -17.16 -46.80
C VAL A 543 37.06 -17.14 -45.28
N ILE A 544 38.07 -16.48 -44.68
CA ILE A 544 38.15 -16.40 -43.21
C ILE A 544 36.91 -15.66 -42.67
N PRO A 545 36.11 -16.31 -41.80
CA PRO A 545 34.96 -15.68 -41.18
C PRO A 545 35.39 -14.75 -40.04
N ARG A 546 34.62 -13.67 -39.87
CA ARG A 546 34.70 -12.74 -38.74
C ARG A 546 33.33 -12.74 -38.07
N VAL A 547 33.20 -13.54 -37.01
CA VAL A 547 31.93 -13.71 -36.29
C VAL A 547 31.85 -12.79 -35.08
N SER A 548 30.68 -12.22 -34.79
CA SER A 548 30.40 -11.53 -33.52
C SER A 548 28.98 -11.79 -33.03
N HIS A 549 28.84 -11.92 -31.71
CA HIS A 549 27.57 -12.17 -31.01
C HIS A 549 27.30 -10.99 -30.07
N SER A 550 26.03 -10.63 -29.86
CA SER A 550 25.69 -9.56 -28.93
C SER A 550 24.21 -9.56 -28.53
N THR A 551 23.92 -9.12 -27.31
CA THR A 551 22.57 -8.82 -26.82
C THR A 551 22.52 -7.40 -26.26
N ASN A 552 21.51 -6.62 -26.62
CA ASN A 552 21.04 -5.47 -25.85
C ASN A 552 19.78 -5.90 -25.10
N GLY A 553 19.65 -5.60 -23.81
CA GLY A 553 18.42 -5.87 -23.07
C GLY A 553 17.86 -4.63 -22.39
N SER A 554 16.53 -4.50 -22.41
CA SER A 554 15.75 -3.48 -21.73
C SER A 554 14.72 -4.17 -20.83
N ILE A 555 14.78 -3.89 -19.54
CA ILE A 555 13.90 -4.45 -18.52
C ILE A 555 13.11 -3.33 -17.86
N GLU A 556 11.81 -3.53 -17.66
CA GLU A 556 10.92 -2.68 -16.84
C GLU A 556 10.36 -3.52 -15.68
N LEU A 557 10.27 -2.93 -14.50
CA LEU A 557 9.59 -3.55 -13.34
C LEU A 557 8.13 -3.09 -13.28
N GLU A 558 7.25 -4.01 -12.90
CA GLU A 558 5.91 -3.67 -12.43
C GLU A 558 6.01 -2.67 -11.28
N GLN A 559 5.24 -1.59 -11.38
CA GLN A 559 5.30 -0.45 -10.48
C GLN A 559 4.57 -0.73 -9.17
N HIS A 560 5.21 -0.42 -8.03
CA HIS A 560 4.55 -0.41 -6.73
C HIS A 560 3.51 0.73 -6.67
N VAL A 561 2.37 0.44 -6.04
CA VAL A 561 1.32 1.41 -5.73
C VAL A 561 1.21 1.51 -4.22
N ILE A 562 1.41 2.70 -3.67
CA ILE A 562 1.26 2.98 -2.25
C ILE A 562 -0.20 3.37 -1.99
N THR A 563 -0.84 2.74 -1.00
CA THR A 563 -2.24 3.03 -0.64
C THR A 563 -2.31 3.97 0.56
N VAL A 564 -3.31 4.86 0.62
CA VAL A 564 -3.35 5.92 1.65
C VAL A 564 -4.36 5.58 2.75
N LEU A 565 -3.92 5.72 4.00
CA LEU A 565 -4.73 5.57 5.22
C LEU A 565 -5.34 6.92 5.60
N GLU A 566 -6.68 6.99 5.57
CA GLU A 566 -7.47 8.13 6.06
C GLU A 566 -8.84 7.63 6.57
N ALA A 567 -9.39 8.26 7.61
CA ALA A 567 -10.70 7.91 8.15
C ALA A 567 -11.43 9.12 8.76
N GLU A 568 -12.71 9.26 8.41
CA GLU A 568 -13.64 10.20 9.06
C GLU A 568 -14.16 9.59 10.36
N ILE A 569 -14.08 10.32 11.47
CA ILE A 569 -14.46 9.84 12.80
C ILE A 569 -15.44 10.81 13.46
N ASN A 570 -16.58 10.27 13.91
CA ASN A 570 -17.60 11.02 14.63
C ASN A 570 -18.04 10.21 15.85
N LYS A 571 -18.34 10.89 16.98
CA LYS A 571 -18.95 10.29 18.17
C LYS A 571 -20.13 11.16 18.56
N SER A 572 -21.24 10.54 18.97
CA SER A 572 -22.47 11.22 19.34
C SER A 572 -23.15 10.56 20.53
N TYR A 573 -24.01 11.33 21.21
CA TYR A 573 -24.85 10.86 22.31
C TYR A 573 -26.32 11.05 21.94
N SER A 574 -27.20 10.12 22.30
CA SER A 574 -28.65 10.22 22.01
C SER A 574 -29.38 11.30 22.81
N VAL A 575 -28.70 11.96 23.76
CA VAL A 575 -29.19 13.08 24.57
C VAL A 575 -28.06 14.09 24.82
N ASP A 576 -28.32 15.37 24.57
CA ASP A 576 -27.42 16.51 24.80
C ASP A 576 -27.60 17.16 26.20
N VAL A 577 -28.80 17.04 26.78
CA VAL A 577 -29.17 17.70 28.04
C VAL A 577 -29.75 16.70 29.05
N LEU A 578 -29.08 16.54 30.19
CA LEU A 578 -29.52 15.72 31.31
C LEU A 578 -30.19 16.54 32.41
N ARG A 579 -31.15 15.94 33.12
CA ARG A 579 -31.81 16.54 34.29
C ARG A 579 -31.08 16.15 35.56
N SER A 580 -30.59 17.13 36.33
CA SER A 580 -29.94 16.86 37.62
C SER A 580 -30.86 16.09 38.58
N TYR A 581 -30.29 15.23 39.42
CA TYR A 581 -31.03 14.42 40.41
C TYR A 581 -32.10 13.49 39.81
N ARG A 582 -31.87 12.98 38.60
CA ARG A 582 -32.74 12.03 37.91
C ARG A 582 -31.91 11.03 37.09
N GLU A 583 -32.15 9.74 37.33
CA GLU A 583 -31.60 8.66 36.52
C GLU A 583 -31.99 8.81 35.03
N ALA A 584 -31.00 8.72 34.15
CA ALA A 584 -31.17 8.83 32.71
C ALA A 584 -30.25 7.84 31.97
N GLY A 585 -30.79 7.20 30.93
CA GLY A 585 -30.00 6.46 29.95
C GLY A 585 -29.60 7.37 28.79
N VAL A 586 -28.41 7.15 28.24
CA VAL A 586 -27.88 7.80 27.04
C VAL A 586 -27.21 6.74 26.19
N ASP A 587 -27.48 6.70 24.90
CA ASP A 587 -26.80 5.80 23.97
C ASP A 587 -25.65 6.56 23.32
N ALA A 588 -24.46 5.97 23.31
CA ALA A 588 -23.29 6.50 22.62
C ALA A 588 -23.10 5.75 21.30
N GLU A 589 -22.88 6.50 20.22
CA GLU A 589 -22.55 5.94 18.90
C GLU A 589 -21.26 6.58 18.37
N ILE A 590 -20.26 5.74 18.09
CA ILE A 590 -19.05 6.10 17.37
C ILE A 590 -19.15 5.55 15.96
N THR A 591 -18.82 6.37 14.96
CA THR A 591 -18.66 5.95 13.57
C THR A 591 -17.24 6.23 13.09
N VAL A 592 -16.65 5.26 12.39
CA VAL A 592 -15.37 5.38 11.68
C VAL A 592 -15.59 4.94 10.23
N LYS A 593 -15.56 5.90 9.31
CA LYS A 593 -15.70 5.66 7.88
C LYS A 593 -14.33 5.70 7.22
N ASN A 594 -13.94 4.63 6.54
CA ASN A 594 -12.70 4.63 5.77
C ASN A 594 -12.83 5.61 4.60
N ALA A 595 -12.01 6.65 4.61
CA ALA A 595 -11.98 7.72 3.60
C ALA A 595 -10.72 7.64 2.73
N GLY A 596 -9.74 6.80 3.08
CA GLY A 596 -8.53 6.54 2.32
C GLY A 596 -8.73 5.53 1.19
N SER A 597 -7.65 5.22 0.50
CA SER A 597 -7.59 4.17 -0.53
C SER A 597 -7.06 2.83 -0.01
N SER A 598 -6.54 2.77 1.23
CA SER A 598 -6.07 1.54 1.87
C SER A 598 -7.15 0.87 2.71
N THR A 599 -7.31 -0.45 2.62
CA THR A 599 -8.20 -1.22 3.51
C THR A 599 -7.63 -1.24 4.93
N ILE A 600 -8.37 -0.71 5.90
CA ILE A 600 -7.96 -0.69 7.30
C ILE A 600 -8.17 -2.10 7.88
N ASN A 601 -7.14 -2.65 8.53
CA ASN A 601 -7.13 -4.02 9.03
C ASN A 601 -6.91 -4.15 10.54
N LEU A 602 -6.31 -3.13 11.17
CA LEU A 602 -6.16 -3.02 12.62
C LEU A 602 -6.61 -1.62 13.06
N MET A 603 -7.35 -1.56 14.16
CA MET A 603 -7.82 -0.30 14.75
C MET A 603 -7.74 -0.37 16.28
N ARG A 604 -7.29 0.72 16.90
CA ARG A 604 -7.30 0.93 18.35
C ARG A 604 -7.98 2.25 18.64
N MET A 605 -8.84 2.26 19.65
CA MET A 605 -9.64 3.43 20.00
C MET A 605 -9.47 3.69 21.50
N THR A 606 -9.16 4.92 21.86
CA THR A 606 -9.10 5.40 23.25
C THR A 606 -10.24 6.38 23.42
N ASP A 607 -11.28 5.94 24.11
CA ASP A 607 -12.57 6.61 24.19
C ASP A 607 -12.88 7.02 25.63
N ASP A 608 -12.98 8.33 25.89
CA ASP A 608 -13.24 8.83 27.23
C ASP A 608 -14.76 8.89 27.50
N VAL A 609 -15.16 8.31 28.62
CA VAL A 609 -16.54 8.25 29.11
C VAL A 609 -16.64 9.13 30.37
N PRO A 610 -17.38 10.25 30.32
CA PRO A 610 -17.46 11.21 31.43
C PRO A 610 -17.93 10.62 32.76
N GLY A 611 -17.37 11.13 33.87
CA GLY A 611 -17.65 10.66 35.24
C GLY A 611 -19.08 10.80 35.75
N ILE A 612 -19.94 11.46 35.00
CA ILE A 612 -21.40 11.50 35.21
C ILE A 612 -22.06 10.14 34.95
N PHE A 613 -21.41 9.27 34.17
CA PHE A 613 -21.91 7.96 33.78
C PHE A 613 -21.29 6.84 34.64
N ASN A 614 -22.09 5.80 34.90
CA ASN A 614 -21.58 4.56 35.45
C ASN A 614 -20.55 3.90 34.49
N HIS A 615 -19.71 3.01 35.03
CA HIS A 615 -18.83 2.14 34.26
C HIS A 615 -19.62 1.46 33.10
N PRO A 616 -19.19 1.60 31.83
CA PRO A 616 -19.84 0.97 30.68
C PRO A 616 -19.98 -0.55 30.85
N ASP A 617 -21.15 -1.11 30.52
CA ASP A 617 -21.30 -2.57 30.50
C ASP A 617 -20.68 -3.13 29.22
N ILE A 618 -19.51 -3.74 29.38
CA ILE A 618 -18.74 -4.32 28.28
C ILE A 618 -19.58 -5.36 27.51
N GLU A 619 -20.52 -6.08 28.14
CA GLU A 619 -21.39 -7.06 27.46
C GLU A 619 -22.46 -6.42 26.56
N GLN A 620 -22.74 -5.12 26.71
CA GLN A 620 -23.75 -4.39 25.94
C GLN A 620 -23.18 -3.59 24.75
N ILE A 621 -21.85 -3.63 24.55
CA ILE A 621 -21.16 -2.92 23.46
C ILE A 621 -21.23 -3.74 22.17
N SER A 622 -21.87 -3.20 21.14
CA SER A 622 -21.88 -3.76 19.79
C SER A 622 -20.87 -3.05 18.88
N CYS A 623 -20.35 -3.78 17.90
CA CYS A 623 -19.50 -3.24 16.84
C CYS A 623 -19.95 -3.90 15.53
N SER A 624 -20.17 -3.11 14.48
CA SER A 624 -20.66 -3.61 13.18
C SER A 624 -20.00 -2.87 12.01
N ILE A 625 -19.86 -3.53 10.86
CA ILE A 625 -19.39 -2.91 9.60
C ILE A 625 -20.54 -2.94 8.59
N ASP A 626 -20.96 -1.77 8.10
CA ASP A 626 -22.14 -1.58 7.26
C ASP A 626 -23.40 -2.31 7.80
N GLY A 627 -23.61 -2.28 9.11
CA GLY A 627 -24.72 -2.95 9.80
C GLY A 627 -24.61 -4.47 9.92
N LYS A 628 -23.42 -5.06 9.70
CA LYS A 628 -23.13 -6.48 9.96
C LYS A 628 -22.30 -6.59 11.25
N ASP A 629 -22.84 -7.25 12.27
CA ASP A 629 -22.16 -7.40 13.56
C ASP A 629 -20.80 -8.14 13.41
N LEU A 630 -19.76 -7.57 14.02
CA LEU A 630 -18.45 -8.21 14.16
C LEU A 630 -18.55 -9.35 15.17
N ILE A 631 -17.82 -10.46 14.95
CA ILE A 631 -17.78 -11.54 15.93
C ILE A 631 -16.96 -11.10 17.15
N ARG A 632 -17.38 -11.52 18.35
CA ARG A 632 -16.81 -11.06 19.62
C ARG A 632 -15.30 -11.34 19.78
N ASP A 633 -14.74 -12.30 19.04
CA ASP A 633 -13.31 -12.59 19.02
C ASP A 633 -12.47 -11.58 18.21
N GLN A 634 -13.09 -10.79 17.31
CA GLN A 634 -12.40 -9.80 16.46
C GLN A 634 -12.13 -8.48 17.18
N PHE A 635 -12.75 -8.24 18.35
CA PHE A 635 -12.56 -7.02 19.12
C PHE A 635 -12.41 -7.28 20.63
N ARG A 636 -11.41 -6.64 21.23
CA ARG A 636 -11.15 -6.59 22.68
C ARG A 636 -11.55 -5.22 23.21
N ILE A 637 -12.09 -5.21 24.42
CA ILE A 637 -12.46 -4.01 25.16
C ILE A 637 -11.81 -4.09 26.53
N GLU A 638 -11.10 -3.04 26.93
CA GLU A 638 -10.70 -2.81 28.32
C GLU A 638 -11.33 -1.50 28.79
N VAL A 639 -11.79 -1.45 30.03
CA VAL A 639 -12.25 -0.21 30.68
C VAL A 639 -11.35 0.04 31.89
N ARG A 640 -10.92 1.28 32.06
CA ARG A 640 -10.06 1.74 33.16
C ARG A 640 -10.73 2.90 33.86
N GLU A 641 -10.55 3.01 35.18
CA GLU A 641 -11.02 4.14 35.98
C GLU A 641 -10.11 5.36 35.73
N GLY A 642 -10.70 6.54 35.56
CA GLY A 642 -9.99 7.75 35.12
C GLY A 642 -10.24 8.10 33.65
N LEU A 643 -10.13 9.38 33.32
CA LEU A 643 -10.06 9.92 31.95
C LEU A 643 -8.62 9.90 31.43
N SER A 644 -8.44 9.96 30.11
CA SER A 644 -7.13 9.84 29.44
C SER A 644 -6.85 10.88 28.35
N LEU A 645 -7.87 11.58 27.90
CA LEU A 645 -7.84 12.62 26.87
C LEU A 645 -8.46 13.93 27.38
N GLU A 646 -9.51 13.84 28.22
CA GLU A 646 -10.21 15.01 28.80
C GLU A 646 -9.61 15.43 30.16
N SER A 647 -9.16 16.68 30.26
CA SER A 647 -8.60 17.28 31.49
C SER A 647 -9.47 18.38 32.11
N ASP A 648 -10.37 18.98 31.35
CA ASP A 648 -10.94 20.31 31.67
C ASP A 648 -12.43 20.23 32.00
N ARG A 649 -13.19 19.48 31.19
CA ARG A 649 -14.65 19.27 31.33
C ARG A 649 -14.97 18.03 32.17
N VAL A 650 -14.24 17.88 33.27
CA VAL A 650 -14.29 16.72 34.17
C VAL A 650 -15.50 16.80 35.11
N SER A 651 -16.18 15.67 35.30
CA SER A 651 -17.35 15.57 36.17
C SER A 651 -16.97 15.51 37.66
N PRO A 652 -17.65 16.27 38.55
CA PRO A 652 -17.52 16.08 40.00
C PRO A 652 -18.19 14.81 40.55
N ASP A 653 -19.00 14.09 39.75
CA ASP A 653 -19.71 12.87 40.21
C ASP A 653 -18.81 11.63 40.28
N GLY A 654 -17.69 11.61 39.54
CA GLY A 654 -16.76 10.49 39.51
C GLY A 654 -15.56 10.72 38.59
N PRO A 655 -14.51 9.87 38.66
CA PRO A 655 -13.26 10.06 37.92
C PRO A 655 -13.35 9.80 36.41
N GLY A 656 -14.52 9.41 35.89
CA GLY A 656 -14.67 8.96 34.50
C GLY A 656 -14.08 7.58 34.24
N HIS A 657 -14.20 7.14 32.99
CA HIS A 657 -13.64 5.87 32.54
C HIS A 657 -13.01 6.02 31.15
N THR A 658 -11.82 5.45 30.98
CA THR A 658 -11.15 5.30 29.68
C THR A 658 -11.51 3.93 29.11
N MET A 659 -12.15 3.89 27.94
CA MET A 659 -12.41 2.67 27.21
C MET A 659 -11.38 2.48 26.09
N LEU A 660 -10.61 1.40 26.18
CA LEU A 660 -9.65 0.98 25.16
C LEU A 660 -10.27 -0.12 24.30
N LEU A 661 -10.68 0.25 23.09
CA LEU A 661 -11.14 -0.67 22.05
C LEU A 661 -9.93 -1.13 21.22
N THR A 662 -9.88 -2.40 20.84
CA THR A 662 -8.93 -2.90 19.84
C THR A 662 -9.66 -3.87 18.92
N ILE A 663 -9.76 -3.53 17.64
CA ILE A 663 -10.50 -4.26 16.61
C ILE A 663 -9.49 -4.77 15.58
N GLY A 664 -9.60 -6.04 15.19
CA GLY A 664 -8.58 -6.76 14.41
C GLY A 664 -7.74 -7.72 15.25
N THR A 665 -8.24 -8.14 16.43
CA THR A 665 -7.51 -9.05 17.34
C THR A 665 -7.38 -10.48 16.82
N LYS A 666 -8.20 -10.87 15.83
CA LYS A 666 -8.26 -12.24 15.29
C LYS A 666 -8.57 -12.22 13.80
N GLY A 667 -7.53 -11.97 13.01
CA GLY A 667 -7.64 -11.67 11.59
C GLY A 667 -7.90 -10.18 11.32
N PRO A 668 -7.70 -9.73 10.08
CA PRO A 668 -7.95 -8.33 9.68
C PRO A 668 -9.43 -7.96 9.87
N ILE A 669 -9.71 -6.68 10.16
CA ILE A 669 -11.09 -6.17 10.15
C ILE A 669 -11.67 -6.07 8.73
N GLY A 670 -10.82 -5.82 7.73
CA GLY A 670 -11.23 -5.72 6.33
C GLY A 670 -12.17 -4.54 6.04
N LEU A 671 -11.92 -3.38 6.66
CA LEU A 671 -12.72 -2.18 6.47
C LEU A 671 -12.26 -1.46 5.19
N ASP A 672 -12.83 -1.85 4.05
CA ASP A 672 -12.45 -1.35 2.73
C ASP A 672 -12.81 0.14 2.54
N PRO A 673 -12.17 0.85 1.58
CA PRO A 673 -12.52 2.23 1.23
C PRO A 673 -14.02 2.49 1.07
N GLY A 674 -14.54 3.47 1.81
CA GLY A 674 -15.94 3.86 1.83
C GLY A 674 -16.85 3.07 2.79
N GLN A 675 -16.40 1.95 3.37
CA GLN A 675 -17.16 1.23 4.39
C GLN A 675 -17.18 2.00 5.73
N THR A 676 -18.21 1.76 6.54
CA THR A 676 -18.34 2.38 7.87
C THR A 676 -18.41 1.33 8.98
N LEU A 677 -17.49 1.45 9.93
CA LEU A 677 -17.55 0.79 11.23
C LEU A 677 -18.42 1.65 12.17
N THR A 678 -19.40 1.04 12.82
CA THR A 678 -20.20 1.66 13.88
C THR A 678 -20.02 0.88 15.19
N VAL A 679 -19.75 1.59 16.29
CA VAL A 679 -19.67 1.06 17.65
C VAL A 679 -20.75 1.75 18.49
N CYS A 680 -21.67 0.97 19.06
CA CYS A 680 -22.74 1.49 19.92
C CYS A 680 -22.61 0.93 21.33
N TYR A 681 -22.83 1.78 22.34
CA TYR A 681 -22.89 1.33 23.73
C TYR A 681 -23.83 2.18 24.60
N PRO A 682 -24.63 1.57 25.49
CA PRO A 682 -25.48 2.30 26.42
C PRO A 682 -24.70 2.80 27.64
N LEU A 683 -25.03 4.00 28.08
CA LEU A 683 -24.56 4.66 29.29
C LEU A 683 -25.74 4.98 30.22
N VAL A 684 -25.48 5.06 31.52
CA VAL A 684 -26.47 5.44 32.54
C VAL A 684 -25.88 6.46 33.47
N ALA A 685 -26.47 7.66 33.52
CA ALA A 685 -26.21 8.68 34.52
C ALA A 685 -27.18 8.47 35.71
N PRO A 686 -26.71 8.09 36.92
CA PRO A 686 -27.60 7.56 37.97
C PRO A 686 -28.29 8.66 38.79
N ASP A 687 -27.55 9.69 39.21
CA ASP A 687 -28.05 10.80 40.05
C ASP A 687 -27.22 12.07 39.75
N PRO A 688 -27.21 12.56 38.49
CA PRO A 688 -26.24 13.56 38.03
C PRO A 688 -26.32 14.86 38.83
N SER A 689 -25.18 15.34 39.33
CA SER A 689 -25.11 16.55 40.15
C SER A 689 -25.30 17.83 39.32
N PRO A 690 -25.90 18.89 39.90
CA PRO A 690 -26.06 20.19 39.27
C PRO A 690 -24.75 21.01 39.21
N GLU A 691 -23.63 20.42 39.64
CA GLU A 691 -22.27 20.99 39.56
C GLU A 691 -21.57 20.59 38.25
N ASN A 692 -22.13 19.63 37.48
CA ASN A 692 -21.77 19.41 36.08
C ASN A 692 -22.46 20.49 35.21
N ASP A 693 -21.77 21.57 34.86
CA ASP A 693 -22.31 22.48 33.83
C ASP A 693 -22.25 21.78 32.46
N VAL A 694 -21.03 21.38 32.06
CA VAL A 694 -20.72 20.78 30.77
C VAL A 694 -19.69 19.66 30.97
N VAL A 695 -19.92 18.48 30.40
CA VAL A 695 -18.94 17.40 30.29
C VAL A 695 -18.75 17.00 28.82
N ALA A 696 -17.53 16.62 28.44
CA ALA A 696 -17.17 16.26 27.07
C ALA A 696 -16.59 14.85 27.00
N GLY A 697 -16.87 14.13 25.92
CA GLY A 697 -16.42 12.76 25.70
C GLY A 697 -15.52 12.64 24.48
N PRO A 698 -14.24 13.06 24.53
CA PRO A 698 -13.31 12.92 23.41
C PRO A 698 -13.01 11.44 23.06
N LEU A 699 -12.44 11.26 21.87
CA LEU A 699 -12.06 9.97 21.31
C LEU A 699 -10.81 10.15 20.43
N ARG A 700 -9.82 9.28 20.64
CA ARG A 700 -8.66 9.06 19.77
C ARG A 700 -8.82 7.72 19.04
N CYS A 701 -8.45 7.67 17.77
CA CYS A 701 -8.33 6.44 17.00
C CYS A 701 -6.95 6.33 16.35
N ASP A 702 -6.35 5.14 16.43
CA ASP A 702 -5.07 4.75 15.82
C ASP A 702 -5.32 3.54 14.90
N PHE A 703 -5.01 3.62 13.61
CA PHE A 703 -5.37 2.57 12.64
C PHE A 703 -4.32 2.31 11.56
N SER A 704 -4.25 1.07 11.04
CA SER A 704 -3.28 0.66 10.00
C SER A 704 -3.85 -0.39 9.02
N ALA A 705 -3.23 -0.48 7.84
CA ALA A 705 -3.51 -1.49 6.82
C ALA A 705 -2.69 -2.77 7.02
N GLU A 706 -1.41 -2.64 7.35
CA GLU A 706 -0.54 -3.78 7.70
C GLU A 706 -0.30 -3.88 9.21
N ARG A 707 0.17 -5.04 9.65
CA ARG A 707 0.52 -5.30 11.06
C ARG A 707 1.73 -4.50 11.54
N TYR A 708 2.66 -4.19 10.64
CA TYR A 708 3.93 -3.51 10.94
C TYR A 708 4.12 -2.19 10.19
N GLY A 709 3.16 -1.82 9.34
CA GLY A 709 3.19 -0.58 8.56
C GLY A 709 2.90 0.68 9.39
N PRO A 710 2.74 1.83 8.71
CA PRO A 710 2.38 3.08 9.35
C PRO A 710 1.04 2.99 10.09
N VAL A 711 0.91 3.83 11.13
CA VAL A 711 -0.32 3.96 11.93
C VAL A 711 -0.79 5.40 11.77
N ALA A 712 -1.98 5.59 11.22
CA ALA A 712 -2.65 6.87 11.18
C ALA A 712 -3.34 7.13 12.52
N THR A 713 -3.16 8.34 13.08
CA THR A 713 -3.86 8.80 14.29
C THR A 713 -4.86 9.88 13.90
N ARG A 714 -6.08 9.81 14.43
CA ARG A 714 -7.13 10.82 14.26
C ARG A 714 -7.86 11.06 15.59
N MET A 715 -8.19 12.33 15.83
CA MET A 715 -9.11 12.76 16.89
C MET A 715 -10.48 13.07 16.28
N LEU A 716 -11.49 13.34 17.12
CA LEU A 716 -12.76 13.90 16.67
C LEU A 716 -12.60 15.33 16.14
N GLY A 717 -13.31 15.65 15.05
CA GLY A 717 -13.46 17.04 14.58
C GLY A 717 -14.47 17.86 15.38
N GLU A 718 -15.44 17.21 16.03
CA GLU A 718 -16.36 17.81 17.00
C GLU A 718 -16.50 16.83 18.18
N VAL A 719 -16.17 17.28 19.38
CA VAL A 719 -16.24 16.44 20.59
C VAL A 719 -17.68 16.47 21.14
N PRO A 720 -18.34 15.32 21.36
CA PRO A 720 -19.70 15.30 21.85
C PRO A 720 -19.76 15.74 23.31
N ILE A 721 -20.69 16.65 23.57
CA ILE A 721 -20.87 17.35 24.83
C ILE A 721 -22.23 16.99 25.44
N VAL A 722 -22.27 16.84 26.77
CA VAL A 722 -23.50 16.67 27.55
C VAL A 722 -23.55 17.73 28.66
N ARG A 723 -24.69 18.40 28.81
CA ARG A 723 -24.93 19.47 29.81
C ARG A 723 -25.96 19.01 30.84
N VAL A 724 -25.78 19.35 32.12
CA VAL A 724 -26.78 19.05 33.16
C VAL A 724 -27.55 20.31 33.57
N ILE A 725 -28.89 20.21 33.60
CA ILE A 725 -29.76 21.33 33.99
C ILE A 725 -30.52 21.04 35.30
N HIS A 726 -30.49 22.02 36.21
CA HIS A 726 -31.23 21.99 37.47
C HIS A 726 -32.50 22.85 37.41
N LYS A 727 -33.62 22.25 36.98
CA LYS A 727 -34.96 22.88 36.97
C LYS A 727 -35.86 22.23 38.01
N ARG A 728 -36.49 23.03 38.89
CA ARG A 728 -37.28 22.53 40.04
C ARG A 728 -38.77 22.75 39.83
N ARG A 729 -39.55 21.66 39.83
CA ARG A 729 -41.03 21.73 39.85
C ARG A 729 -41.53 22.22 41.22
N LYS A 730 -42.31 23.30 41.26
CA LYS A 730 -42.80 23.96 42.48
C LYS A 730 -44.10 24.72 42.22
N PHE A 731 -45.23 24.07 42.44
CA PHE A 731 -46.56 24.68 42.24
C PHE A 731 -47.26 25.01 43.56
N SER A 732 -48.43 25.65 43.48
CA SER A 732 -49.42 25.77 44.55
C SER A 732 -50.77 25.31 44.02
N THR A 733 -51.61 24.72 44.86
CA THR A 733 -53.06 24.62 44.59
C THR A 733 -53.86 24.92 45.85
N GLY A 734 -55.06 25.45 45.71
CA GLY A 734 -55.98 25.72 46.83
C GLY A 734 -57.42 25.88 46.37
N LYS A 735 -58.37 25.58 47.27
CA LYS A 735 -59.81 25.77 47.06
C LYS A 735 -60.43 26.58 48.19
N GLU A 736 -61.21 27.61 47.84
CA GLU A 736 -62.04 28.35 48.78
C GLU A 736 -63.50 28.42 48.29
N VAL A 737 -64.46 28.30 49.22
CA VAL A 737 -65.90 28.23 48.92
C VAL A 737 -66.61 29.36 49.67
N PHE A 738 -67.05 30.37 48.93
CA PHE A 738 -67.67 31.58 49.45
C PHE A 738 -69.21 31.52 49.37
N PRO A 739 -69.95 32.10 50.33
CA PRO A 739 -71.41 32.25 50.22
C PRO A 739 -71.76 33.35 49.22
N ALA A 740 -72.37 32.97 48.09
CA ALA A 740 -72.74 33.89 47.02
C ALA A 740 -74.08 34.59 47.30
N GLY A 741 -74.57 35.38 46.32
CA GLY A 741 -75.71 36.29 46.43
C GLY A 741 -77.10 35.66 46.56
N GLY A 742 -77.32 34.77 47.53
CA GLY A 742 -78.64 34.18 47.83
C GLY A 742 -78.58 33.04 48.84
N ALA A 743 -79.74 32.59 49.32
CA ALA A 743 -79.80 31.35 50.09
C ALA A 743 -79.54 30.16 49.15
N GLY A 744 -78.55 29.32 49.49
CA GLY A 744 -78.18 28.13 48.71
C GLY A 744 -77.38 28.39 47.44
N ARG A 745 -76.66 29.52 47.37
CA ARG A 745 -75.69 29.82 46.31
C ARG A 745 -74.30 29.95 46.89
N TYR A 746 -73.31 29.39 46.21
CA TYR A 746 -71.90 29.42 46.62
C TYR A 746 -71.02 29.68 45.40
N GLU A 747 -69.92 30.38 45.60
CA GLU A 747 -68.91 30.65 44.58
C GLU A 747 -67.66 29.88 44.99
N VAL A 748 -67.20 28.98 44.13
CA VAL A 748 -65.98 28.20 44.35
C VAL A 748 -64.85 28.85 43.57
N LEU A 749 -63.73 29.09 44.25
CA LEU A 749 -62.45 29.47 43.65
C LEU A 749 -61.51 28.28 43.79
N ILE A 750 -61.07 27.71 42.66
CA ILE A 750 -59.88 26.86 42.58
C ILE A 750 -58.74 27.74 42.08
N MET A 751 -57.59 27.69 42.75
CA MET A 751 -56.36 28.32 42.32
C MET A 751 -55.30 27.26 42.06
N PHE A 752 -54.53 27.46 41.00
CA PHE A 752 -53.23 26.85 40.77
C PHE A 752 -52.22 27.95 40.47
N GLN A 753 -50.97 27.78 40.92
CA GLN A 753 -49.89 28.68 40.54
C GLN A 753 -48.65 27.87 40.23
N ASN A 754 -48.16 27.95 38.99
CA ASN A 754 -46.81 27.50 38.69
C ASN A 754 -45.83 28.46 39.37
N ARG A 755 -44.77 27.96 40.02
CA ARG A 755 -43.64 28.73 40.58
C ARG A 755 -42.35 27.93 40.43
N SER A 756 -42.35 27.07 39.42
CA SER A 756 -41.24 26.22 38.99
C SER A 756 -40.23 27.05 38.21
N ASP A 757 -39.06 26.49 37.92
CA ASP A 757 -38.04 27.21 37.15
C ASP A 757 -38.34 27.27 35.63
N SER A 758 -39.40 26.58 35.18
CA SER A 758 -39.83 26.35 33.80
C SER A 758 -41.37 26.46 33.65
N ALA A 759 -41.83 26.57 32.40
CA ALA A 759 -43.25 26.43 32.05
C ALA A 759 -43.69 24.94 32.08
N LEU A 760 -44.99 24.70 32.20
CA LEU A 760 -45.61 23.37 32.32
C LEU A 760 -46.72 23.18 31.29
N GLU A 761 -46.76 22.01 30.66
CA GLU A 761 -47.81 21.60 29.72
C GLU A 761 -49.02 20.93 30.40
N ASP A 762 -50.11 20.76 29.66
CA ASP A 762 -51.29 19.94 29.96
C ASP A 762 -51.86 20.11 31.39
N LEU A 763 -52.07 21.35 31.88
CA LEU A 763 -52.69 21.53 33.20
C LEU A 763 -54.17 21.11 33.18
N ILE A 764 -54.43 19.98 33.80
CA ILE A 764 -55.73 19.39 34.06
C ILE A 764 -56.15 19.73 35.51
N LEU A 765 -56.91 20.81 35.67
CA LEU A 765 -57.56 21.16 36.92
C LEU A 765 -58.83 20.33 37.13
N HIS A 766 -59.01 19.78 38.33
CA HIS A 766 -60.16 18.92 38.62
C HIS A 766 -60.74 19.09 40.01
N ASP A 767 -62.05 18.88 40.12
CA ASP A 767 -62.86 19.09 41.32
C ASP A 767 -63.95 18.01 41.44
N ILE A 768 -64.50 17.79 42.65
CA ILE A 768 -65.65 16.90 42.87
C ILE A 768 -66.76 17.73 43.51
N VAL A 769 -67.84 17.94 42.74
CA VAL A 769 -69.04 18.65 43.19
C VAL A 769 -70.06 17.64 43.71
N PRO A 770 -70.46 17.70 45.00
CA PRO A 770 -71.45 16.78 45.57
C PRO A 770 -72.81 16.86 44.84
N GLU A 771 -73.52 15.72 44.73
CA GLU A 771 -74.79 15.60 43.96
C GLU A 771 -75.85 16.66 44.29
N ALA A 772 -75.83 17.22 45.50
CA ALA A 772 -76.78 18.24 45.95
C ALA A 772 -76.59 19.63 45.30
N PHE A 773 -75.54 19.85 44.49
CA PHE A 773 -75.20 21.15 43.88
C PHE A 773 -75.08 21.08 42.35
N GLU A 774 -75.65 22.09 41.67
CA GLU A 774 -75.53 22.29 40.21
C GLU A 774 -74.61 23.49 39.90
N ILE A 775 -73.63 23.30 39.00
CA ILE A 775 -72.79 24.38 38.46
C ILE A 775 -73.58 25.18 37.41
N LYS A 776 -73.69 26.51 37.56
CA LYS A 776 -74.44 27.40 36.64
C LYS A 776 -73.61 28.22 35.67
N GLY A 777 -72.31 28.25 35.87
CA GLY A 777 -71.35 28.95 35.02
C GLY A 777 -69.99 28.96 35.69
N TYR A 778 -68.94 29.04 34.88
CA TYR A 778 -67.55 29.14 35.31
C TYR A 778 -66.85 30.25 34.51
N SER A 779 -65.71 30.72 35.01
CA SER A 779 -64.78 31.59 34.28
C SER A 779 -63.36 31.27 34.74
N ILE A 780 -62.42 31.21 33.80
CA ILE A 780 -61.00 30.94 34.10
C ILE A 780 -60.20 32.21 33.87
N ARG A 781 -59.29 32.51 34.79
CA ARG A 781 -58.40 33.66 34.75
C ARG A 781 -56.96 33.22 34.92
N SER A 782 -56.07 33.99 34.34
CA SER A 782 -54.62 33.98 34.46
C SER A 782 -54.18 35.40 34.81
N ASP A 783 -53.18 35.56 35.67
CA ASP A 783 -52.54 36.85 35.91
C ASP A 783 -51.60 37.26 34.76
N ALA A 784 -51.00 36.31 34.06
CA ALA A 784 -50.17 36.55 32.87
C ALA A 784 -51.02 36.75 31.58
N LYS A 785 -51.99 35.86 31.33
CA LYS A 785 -52.72 35.74 30.05
C LYS A 785 -54.18 36.23 30.10
N GLY A 786 -54.64 36.79 31.23
CA GLY A 786 -55.98 37.38 31.35
C GLY A 786 -57.10 36.33 31.44
N ASN A 787 -58.23 36.51 30.76
CA ASN A 787 -59.23 35.43 30.69
C ASN A 787 -58.71 34.31 29.78
N ARG A 788 -58.68 33.08 30.27
CA ARG A 788 -58.44 31.88 29.46
C ARG A 788 -59.76 31.13 29.23
N GLU A 789 -59.89 30.47 28.09
CA GLU A 789 -61.02 29.57 27.79
C GLU A 789 -60.51 28.13 27.81
N ALA A 790 -61.30 27.21 28.35
CA ALA A 790 -61.05 25.77 28.38
C ALA A 790 -62.38 25.04 28.50
N GLU A 791 -62.52 23.88 27.87
CA GLU A 791 -63.75 23.09 28.01
C GLU A 791 -63.88 22.49 29.43
N MET A 792 -65.11 22.44 29.94
CA MET A 792 -65.44 21.88 31.24
C MET A 792 -66.10 20.50 31.04
N GLU A 793 -65.32 19.44 31.20
CA GLU A 793 -65.86 18.08 31.20
C GLU A 793 -66.63 17.77 32.50
N LYS A 794 -67.53 16.78 32.43
CA LYS A 794 -68.31 16.30 33.58
C LYS A 794 -68.42 14.77 33.59
N GLU A 795 -67.95 14.14 34.65
CA GLU A 795 -67.98 12.70 34.87
C GLU A 795 -68.75 12.38 36.17
N ALA A 796 -69.56 11.32 36.16
CA ALA A 796 -70.29 10.89 37.35
C ALA A 796 -69.47 9.87 38.15
N SER A 797 -69.11 10.21 39.39
CA SER A 797 -68.31 9.41 40.32
C SER A 797 -69.13 9.02 41.57
N GLU A 798 -68.64 8.05 42.36
CA GLU A 798 -69.33 7.59 43.59
C GLU A 798 -69.43 8.68 44.67
N ASP A 799 -68.54 9.67 44.66
CA ASP A 799 -68.51 10.81 45.61
C ASP A 799 -69.17 12.10 45.07
N GLY A 800 -69.60 12.13 43.80
CA GLY A 800 -70.23 13.30 43.18
C GLY A 800 -69.97 13.46 41.67
N THR A 801 -70.29 14.63 41.12
CA THR A 801 -69.89 14.98 39.75
C THR A 801 -68.46 15.49 39.77
N LYS A 802 -67.53 14.71 39.20
CA LYS A 802 -66.19 15.18 38.89
C LYS A 802 -66.28 16.16 37.72
N VAL A 803 -65.58 17.28 37.83
CA VAL A 803 -65.44 18.25 36.74
C VAL A 803 -63.97 18.53 36.48
N THR A 804 -63.64 18.76 35.21
CA THR A 804 -62.26 18.87 34.71
C THR A 804 -62.15 20.05 33.75
N TRP A 805 -61.04 20.78 33.80
CA TRP A 805 -60.66 21.82 32.84
C TRP A 805 -59.22 21.59 32.37
N HIS A 806 -58.99 21.63 31.05
CA HIS A 806 -57.69 21.39 30.43
C HIS A 806 -57.11 22.72 29.92
N LEU A 807 -55.86 23.04 30.24
CA LEU A 807 -55.15 24.24 29.78
C LEU A 807 -53.77 23.86 29.23
N ASP A 808 -53.48 24.30 28.00
CA ASP A 808 -52.36 23.81 27.19
C ASP A 808 -50.98 24.09 27.82
N VAL A 809 -50.55 25.36 27.91
CA VAL A 809 -49.24 25.73 28.49
C VAL A 809 -49.40 26.82 29.55
N ILE A 810 -48.69 26.65 30.68
CA ILE A 810 -48.67 27.58 31.81
C ILE A 810 -47.25 28.06 32.07
N GLU A 811 -47.08 29.38 32.02
CA GLU A 811 -45.78 30.02 32.10
C GLU A 811 -45.15 29.88 33.49
N LYS A 812 -43.86 30.21 33.56
CA LYS A 812 -43.16 30.46 34.81
C LYS A 812 -43.90 31.53 35.64
N ASP A 813 -44.07 31.25 36.93
CA ASP A 813 -44.80 32.07 37.91
C ASP A 813 -46.32 32.34 37.65
N GLU A 814 -46.91 31.87 36.54
CA GLU A 814 -48.33 32.07 36.18
C GLU A 814 -49.32 31.44 37.18
N ARG A 815 -50.35 32.21 37.55
CA ARG A 815 -51.45 31.79 38.42
C ARG A 815 -52.77 31.66 37.67
N ILE A 816 -53.31 30.46 37.63
CA ILE A 816 -54.65 30.16 37.13
C ILE A 816 -55.69 30.20 38.27
N GLU A 817 -56.82 30.84 38.03
CA GLU A 817 -58.00 30.86 38.91
C GLU A 817 -59.25 30.42 38.14
N VAL A 818 -59.84 29.29 38.54
CA VAL A 818 -61.14 28.82 38.05
C VAL A 818 -62.21 29.20 39.07
N ILE A 819 -63.16 30.03 38.65
CA ILE A 819 -64.25 30.54 39.51
C ILE A 819 -65.59 30.04 38.96
N TYR A 820 -66.44 29.42 39.79
CA TYR A 820 -67.75 28.91 39.36
C TYR A 820 -68.88 29.01 40.41
N GLU A 821 -70.11 29.25 39.96
CA GLU A 821 -71.31 29.31 40.84
C GLU A 821 -71.93 27.91 41.02
N LEU A 822 -71.92 27.42 42.26
CA LEU A 822 -72.72 26.30 42.72
C LEU A 822 -74.08 26.77 43.26
N VAL A 823 -75.15 26.08 42.88
CA VAL A 823 -76.49 26.27 43.47
C VAL A 823 -77.02 24.94 44.00
N GLY A 824 -77.30 24.88 45.30
CA GLY A 824 -77.84 23.69 45.95
C GLY A 824 -79.37 23.57 45.75
N ASP A 825 -79.91 22.36 45.69
CA ASP A 825 -81.37 22.21 45.62
C ASP A 825 -82.04 22.71 46.92
N SER A 826 -83.06 23.53 46.74
CA SER A 826 -84.01 23.97 47.75
C SER A 826 -84.78 22.84 48.48
N GLY A 827 -84.73 21.60 47.99
CA GLY A 827 -85.36 20.42 48.59
C GLY A 827 -84.56 19.74 49.70
N ASP A 828 -83.22 19.85 49.69
CA ASP A 828 -82.33 18.93 50.42
C ASP A 828 -81.45 19.60 51.50
N GLU A 829 -80.91 18.79 52.40
CA GLU A 829 -80.11 19.23 53.57
C GLU A 829 -78.61 18.89 53.36
N TYR A 830 -77.92 19.72 52.58
CA TYR A 830 -76.48 19.60 52.23
C TYR A 830 -75.54 20.28 53.24
N LYS A 831 -74.26 19.89 53.28
CA LYS A 831 -73.21 20.65 53.97
C LYS A 831 -72.26 21.32 52.98
N VAL A 832 -72.05 22.62 53.14
CA VAL A 832 -71.10 23.39 52.30
C VAL A 832 -69.65 22.89 52.44
N SER A 833 -69.30 22.24 53.57
CA SER A 833 -67.98 21.63 53.77
C SER A 833 -67.69 20.51 52.78
N GLU A 834 -68.70 19.73 52.39
CA GLU A 834 -68.56 18.61 51.44
C GLU A 834 -68.11 19.13 50.07
N ALA A 835 -68.58 20.32 49.68
CA ALA A 835 -68.13 21.01 48.48
C ALA A 835 -66.73 21.65 48.60
N GLN A 836 -66.07 21.59 49.77
CA GLN A 836 -64.70 22.06 49.99
C GLN A 836 -63.68 20.90 50.12
N GLU A 837 -64.14 19.64 50.25
CA GLU A 837 -63.28 18.51 50.64
C GLU A 837 -62.33 18.00 49.54
N PHE A 838 -62.61 18.25 48.26
CA PHE A 838 -61.79 17.79 47.13
C PHE A 838 -61.47 18.91 46.11
N HIS A 839 -60.21 19.00 45.71
CA HIS A 839 -59.71 19.62 44.47
C HIS A 839 -58.36 18.98 44.13
N GLY A 840 -57.93 19.09 42.88
CA GLY A 840 -56.61 18.63 42.44
C GLY A 840 -56.17 19.27 41.13
N ALA A 841 -54.90 19.02 40.80
CA ALA A 841 -54.25 19.45 39.58
C ALA A 841 -53.29 18.35 39.14
N SER A 842 -53.28 18.04 37.86
CA SER A 842 -52.25 17.26 37.18
C SER A 842 -51.76 18.06 35.97
N PHE A 843 -50.52 17.87 35.56
CA PHE A 843 -49.87 18.57 34.45
C PHE A 843 -48.95 17.58 33.71
N GLY A 844 -48.63 17.90 32.46
CA GLY A 844 -47.69 17.16 31.62
C GLY A 844 -46.23 17.42 32.02
N ASP A 845 -45.37 17.52 31.00
CA ASP A 845 -43.95 17.80 31.21
C ASP A 845 -43.63 19.29 31.16
N GLU A 846 -42.33 19.60 31.23
CA GLU A 846 -41.82 20.97 31.23
C GLU A 846 -41.43 21.40 29.83
N VAL A 847 -41.73 22.66 29.49
CA VAL A 847 -41.25 23.26 28.25
C VAL A 847 -39.82 23.79 28.48
N ASP A 848 -38.86 23.30 27.69
CA ASP A 848 -37.43 23.59 27.82
C ASP A 848 -36.90 24.60 26.78
N GLU A 849 -37.72 25.58 26.38
CA GLU A 849 -37.41 26.61 25.35
C GLU A 849 -36.25 27.58 25.69
N ASP A 850 -35.88 27.73 26.97
CA ASP A 850 -34.93 28.76 27.46
C ASP A 850 -33.43 28.35 27.50
N LEU A 851 -33.03 27.24 26.88
CA LEU A 851 -31.62 26.80 26.96
C LEU A 851 -30.72 27.56 25.97
N PRO A 852 -29.56 28.08 26.38
CA PRO A 852 -28.57 28.62 25.44
C PRO A 852 -28.01 27.50 24.56
N PRO A 853 -27.43 27.81 23.39
CA PRO A 853 -26.62 26.83 22.65
C PRO A 853 -25.53 26.24 23.56
N LEU A 854 -25.06 25.04 23.23
CA LEU A 854 -23.86 24.50 23.87
C LEU A 854 -22.66 25.41 23.53
N PRO A 855 -21.65 25.49 24.41
CA PRO A 855 -20.39 26.11 24.02
C PRO A 855 -19.82 25.34 22.83
N VAL A 856 -19.56 26.07 21.74
CA VAL A 856 -18.80 25.54 20.61
C VAL A 856 -17.34 25.82 20.91
N ASP A 857 -16.47 24.83 20.74
CA ASP A 857 -15.04 25.04 20.82
C ASP A 857 -14.59 25.82 19.58
N GLU A 858 -14.32 27.11 19.76
CA GLU A 858 -13.54 27.87 18.77
C GLU A 858 -12.11 27.30 18.80
N PRO A 859 -11.55 26.85 17.67
CA PRO A 859 -10.22 26.25 17.67
C PRO A 859 -9.18 27.29 18.13
N GLU A 860 -8.36 26.92 19.11
CA GLU A 860 -7.24 27.78 19.50
C GLU A 860 -6.27 27.89 18.32
N GLU A 861 -6.12 29.10 17.76
CA GLU A 861 -5.02 29.39 16.84
C GLU A 861 -3.73 29.27 17.65
N ALA A 862 -2.89 28.29 17.31
CA ALA A 862 -1.61 28.07 17.97
C ALA A 862 -0.75 29.35 17.85
N GLU A 863 -0.44 29.98 18.99
CA GLU A 863 0.45 31.15 18.99
C GLU A 863 1.88 30.70 18.64
N ASP A 864 2.35 31.05 17.43
CA ASP A 864 3.72 30.85 16.98
C ASP A 864 4.71 31.49 17.98
N ASP A 865 5.42 30.64 18.75
CA ASP A 865 6.32 31.05 19.82
C ASP A 865 7.62 31.67 19.26
N ALA A 866 7.54 32.96 18.90
CA ALA A 866 8.56 33.67 18.16
C ALA A 866 9.64 34.29 19.08
N ASP A 867 10.87 33.74 19.00
CA ASP A 867 12.12 34.18 19.64
C ASP A 867 12.17 35.68 20.02
N SER A 868 12.44 35.95 21.31
CA SER A 868 12.69 37.30 21.82
C SER A 868 13.88 37.34 22.78
N ASP A 869 15.08 37.54 22.23
CA ASP A 869 16.25 38.08 22.95
C ASP A 869 15.87 39.41 23.65
N ASP A 870 16.14 39.55 24.95
CA ASP A 870 16.86 40.75 25.42
C ASP A 870 17.60 40.52 26.76
N ASP A 871 18.62 41.33 27.02
CA ASP A 871 19.55 41.20 28.14
C ASP A 871 19.58 42.48 29.01
N ALA A 872 19.96 42.31 30.28
CA ALA A 872 20.37 43.34 31.26
C ALA A 872 19.36 44.29 31.97
N ASP A 873 19.53 44.36 33.30
CA ASP A 873 19.43 45.53 34.21
C ASP A 873 18.06 46.26 34.37
N SER A 874 17.49 46.50 35.56
CA SER A 874 18.03 46.58 36.93
C SER A 874 17.02 47.25 37.90
N GLU A 875 17.14 46.93 39.20
CA GLU A 875 16.82 47.74 40.40
C GLU A 875 15.42 48.39 40.67
N ASP A 876 14.74 47.76 41.66
CA ASP A 876 14.32 48.35 42.95
C ASP A 876 12.90 48.96 43.15
N ALA A 877 12.38 48.73 44.38
CA ALA A 877 11.23 49.31 45.09
C ALA A 877 9.86 49.38 44.37
N GLY A 878 8.77 48.73 44.82
CA GLY A 878 8.51 48.06 46.10
C GLY A 878 7.46 48.80 46.96
N SER A 879 7.02 48.18 48.07
CA SER A 879 5.83 48.56 48.89
C SER A 879 4.49 48.33 48.18
N ASP A 880 3.61 47.46 48.70
CA ASP A 880 2.65 47.68 49.81
C ASP A 880 1.41 48.49 49.36
N ASP A 881 0.18 48.23 49.80
CA ASP A 881 -0.40 47.16 50.65
C ASP A 881 -1.95 47.29 50.61
N SER A 882 -2.66 46.20 50.98
CA SER A 882 -4.05 46.01 51.46
C SER A 882 -5.23 46.98 51.14
N GLY A 883 -6.44 46.42 51.22
CA GLY A 883 -7.72 47.14 51.41
C GLY A 883 -8.69 46.92 50.24
N GLU A 884 -9.84 46.26 50.37
CA GLU A 884 -10.92 46.40 51.38
C GLU A 884 -11.51 47.83 51.42
N GLU A 885 -12.81 48.08 51.36
CA GLU A 885 -13.98 47.21 51.08
C GLU A 885 -15.21 48.10 50.78
N ASP A 886 -16.16 47.57 49.99
CA ASP A 886 -17.63 47.71 50.13
C ASP A 886 -18.41 49.06 49.94
N ASP A 887 -19.69 48.84 49.57
CA ASP A 887 -20.93 49.49 50.05
C ASP A 887 -21.64 50.66 49.29
N SER A 888 -22.99 50.55 49.31
CA SER A 888 -24.06 51.55 49.17
C SER A 888 -24.59 52.03 47.80
N GLU A 889 -25.61 51.31 47.32
CA GLU A 889 -27.00 51.75 47.06
C GLU A 889 -27.35 53.00 46.21
N ASP A 890 -28.20 52.76 45.19
CA ASP A 890 -29.35 53.53 44.65
C ASP A 890 -29.48 55.07 44.80
N ASP A 891 -29.79 55.73 43.68
CA ASP A 891 -30.64 56.94 43.62
C ASP A 891 -31.58 56.90 42.39
N ALA A 892 -32.76 57.52 42.47
CA ALA A 892 -33.84 57.37 41.47
C ALA A 892 -34.59 58.67 41.15
N GLY A 893 -34.99 58.88 39.89
CA GLY A 893 -35.85 60.02 39.52
C GLY A 893 -36.20 60.17 38.03
N ASP A 894 -37.50 60.04 37.74
CA ASP A 894 -38.24 60.45 36.51
C ASP A 894 -37.99 61.90 36.02
N ASP A 895 -38.25 62.16 34.72
CA ASP A 895 -39.23 63.18 34.25
C ASP A 895 -39.53 63.07 32.72
N ASP A 896 -40.81 63.25 32.32
CA ASP A 896 -41.44 63.63 31.00
C ASP A 896 -40.86 63.13 29.63
N GLY A 897 -41.65 62.87 28.56
CA GLY A 897 -43.12 62.87 28.37
C GLY A 897 -43.58 63.32 26.95
N ASP A 898 -44.61 62.64 26.37
CA ASP A 898 -45.45 62.99 25.19
C ASP A 898 -44.76 63.23 23.80
N ASP A 899 -45.41 63.15 22.62
CA ASP A 899 -46.65 62.52 22.08
C ASP A 899 -46.67 62.73 20.54
N ASP A 900 -47.26 61.80 19.76
CA ASP A 900 -48.08 62.03 18.54
C ASP A 900 -48.36 60.70 17.79
N SER A 901 -49.48 60.63 17.07
CA SER A 901 -49.99 59.42 16.37
C SER A 901 -50.30 59.69 14.88
N ASP A 902 -50.43 58.63 14.06
CA ASP A 902 -51.60 58.44 13.17
C ASP A 902 -51.58 57.05 12.48
N ASP A 903 -52.77 56.60 12.07
CA ASP A 903 -53.13 55.31 11.44
C ASP A 903 -53.68 55.55 10.02
N ASP A 904 -53.49 54.59 9.11
CA ASP A 904 -54.42 54.38 7.99
C ASP A 904 -54.38 52.91 7.52
N SER A 905 -55.55 52.38 7.14
CA SER A 905 -55.81 50.96 6.85
C SER A 905 -56.55 50.79 5.51
N GLY A 906 -56.46 49.63 4.85
CA GLY A 906 -57.20 49.42 3.59
C GLY A 906 -57.13 48.05 2.94
N ASP A 907 -58.11 47.19 3.26
CA ASP A 907 -58.53 46.06 2.43
C ASP A 907 -59.39 46.52 1.22
N ASP A 908 -59.51 45.68 0.19
CA ASP A 908 -60.66 45.65 -0.74
C ASP A 908 -60.78 44.22 -1.34
N ASP A 909 -62.01 43.69 -1.45
CA ASP A 909 -62.32 42.29 -1.79
C ASP A 909 -62.33 41.99 -3.31
N GLY A 910 -62.48 40.71 -3.72
CA GLY A 910 -62.75 40.36 -5.12
C GLY A 910 -62.85 38.86 -5.50
N ASP A 911 -64.01 38.23 -5.27
CA ASP A 911 -64.37 36.86 -5.68
C ASP A 911 -64.83 36.71 -7.17
N ASP A 912 -65.52 35.59 -7.47
CA ASP A 912 -66.13 35.05 -8.72
C ASP A 912 -65.15 34.34 -9.70
N ASP A 913 -65.21 33.01 -9.90
CA ASP A 913 -66.25 32.14 -10.53
C ASP A 913 -66.22 32.11 -12.09
N SER A 914 -66.51 31.02 -12.83
CA SER A 914 -66.70 29.58 -12.50
C SER A 914 -66.82 28.71 -13.79
N ASP A 915 -66.92 27.38 -13.62
CA ASP A 915 -67.69 26.39 -14.42
C ASP A 915 -67.31 25.91 -15.86
N ASP A 916 -67.86 24.70 -16.16
CA ASP A 916 -67.92 23.89 -17.40
C ASP A 916 -66.58 23.49 -18.08
N ASP A 917 -66.15 22.22 -18.18
CA ASP A 917 -66.81 20.89 -18.23
C ASP A 917 -67.54 20.55 -19.56
N SER A 918 -67.73 19.24 -19.79
CA SER A 918 -68.49 18.56 -20.85
C SER A 918 -67.92 18.49 -22.28
N GLY A 919 -67.60 17.25 -22.71
CA GLY A 919 -68.35 16.67 -23.85
C GLY A 919 -67.58 15.94 -24.95
N ASP A 920 -67.43 14.61 -24.78
CA ASP A 920 -67.71 13.50 -25.73
C ASP A 920 -67.42 13.61 -27.25
N GLY A 921 -66.98 12.50 -27.88
CA GLY A 921 -66.79 12.50 -29.34
C GLY A 921 -66.44 11.20 -30.11
N ASP A 922 -66.74 10.01 -29.58
CA ASP A 922 -66.86 8.71 -30.30
C ASP A 922 -65.78 8.23 -31.31
N GLY A 923 -65.33 6.97 -31.13
CA GLY A 923 -65.65 5.97 -32.17
C GLY A 923 -64.55 5.00 -32.64
N ASP A 924 -64.63 3.76 -32.15
CA ASP A 924 -64.23 2.46 -32.77
C ASP A 924 -62.76 2.26 -33.24
N ASP A 925 -62.18 1.05 -33.21
CA ASP A 925 -62.74 -0.29 -32.92
C ASP A 925 -61.67 -1.23 -32.32
N SER A 926 -62.16 -2.34 -31.75
CA SER A 926 -61.55 -3.67 -31.43
C SER A 926 -60.10 -4.02 -31.86
N ASP A 927 -59.37 -4.89 -31.14
CA ASP A 927 -59.61 -5.59 -29.85
C ASP A 927 -58.24 -6.10 -29.28
N SER A 928 -58.27 -6.42 -27.98
CA SER A 928 -57.56 -7.43 -27.14
C SER A 928 -56.63 -8.50 -27.80
N ASP A 929 -55.80 -9.24 -27.06
CA ASP A 929 -55.70 -9.49 -25.59
C ASP A 929 -54.25 -9.20 -25.09
N GLU A 930 -53.91 -8.83 -23.84
CA GLU A 930 -54.37 -9.31 -22.51
C GLU A 930 -53.88 -10.77 -22.26
N ASP A 931 -53.31 -11.20 -21.11
CA ASP A 931 -53.08 -10.66 -19.75
C ASP A 931 -51.68 -11.12 -19.23
N GLY A 932 -51.11 -10.68 -18.10
CA GLY A 932 -51.64 -9.99 -16.91
C GLY A 932 -51.54 -10.89 -15.65
N ASP A 933 -51.74 -10.36 -14.44
CA ASP A 933 -52.08 -11.15 -13.24
C ASP A 933 -51.24 -10.89 -11.96
N ASP A 934 -51.56 -9.80 -11.24
CA ASP A 934 -51.33 -9.52 -9.81
C ASP A 934 -51.11 -10.72 -8.84
N GLY A 935 -50.29 -10.48 -7.80
CA GLY A 935 -50.84 -10.51 -6.43
C GLY A 935 -50.35 -11.55 -5.41
N MET A 936 -49.70 -11.03 -4.35
CA MET A 936 -49.79 -11.45 -2.93
C MET A 936 -49.36 -12.87 -2.47
N ASP A 937 -48.20 -12.88 -1.77
CA ASP A 937 -48.00 -13.46 -0.42
C ASP A 937 -47.82 -15.00 -0.23
N ALA A 938 -47.20 -15.37 0.90
CA ALA A 938 -47.13 -16.69 1.55
C ALA A 938 -46.34 -17.87 0.91
N ALA A 939 -45.02 -17.87 1.12
CA ALA A 939 -44.21 -18.97 1.72
C ALA A 939 -44.27 -20.45 1.25
N LEU A 940 -43.05 -21.00 1.06
CA LEU A 940 -42.59 -22.38 1.40
C LEU A 940 -42.88 -23.60 0.47
N GLN A 941 -41.78 -24.34 0.18
CA GLN A 941 -41.63 -25.78 -0.20
C GLN A 941 -41.47 -26.22 -1.69
N GLN A 942 -40.20 -26.53 -2.03
CA GLN A 942 -39.67 -27.80 -2.59
C GLN A 942 -40.02 -28.34 -4.02
N ILE A 943 -38.92 -28.56 -4.78
CA ILE A 943 -38.53 -29.77 -5.55
C ILE A 943 -39.05 -29.96 -7.00
N THR A 944 -38.11 -30.32 -7.90
CA THR A 944 -38.23 -30.68 -9.34
C THR A 944 -38.77 -29.57 -10.26
N GLY A 945 -38.33 -29.40 -11.53
CA GLY A 945 -37.82 -30.37 -12.52
C GLY A 945 -38.98 -30.81 -13.45
N ASP A 946 -38.84 -30.96 -14.77
CA ASP A 946 -37.67 -30.94 -15.66
C ASP A 946 -38.14 -30.82 -17.15
N ASP A 947 -37.20 -30.54 -18.07
CA ASP A 947 -37.19 -30.91 -19.51
C ASP A 947 -38.20 -30.30 -20.57
N SER A 948 -37.59 -29.81 -21.68
CA SER A 948 -37.95 -29.94 -23.13
C SER A 948 -39.31 -29.44 -23.73
N ASN A 949 -39.48 -29.12 -25.03
CA ASN A 949 -38.56 -28.93 -26.19
C ASN A 949 -39.22 -28.13 -27.36
N ASP A 950 -38.44 -27.92 -28.45
CA ASP A 950 -38.82 -27.54 -29.85
C ASP A 950 -39.46 -26.14 -30.06
N ASP A 951 -39.01 -25.28 -30.99
CA ASP A 951 -38.90 -25.39 -32.47
C ASP A 951 -40.26 -25.36 -33.21
N SER A 952 -40.44 -24.71 -34.37
CA SER A 952 -39.56 -23.86 -35.20
C SER A 952 -40.40 -23.07 -36.24
N ASP A 953 -39.74 -22.22 -37.04
CA ASP A 953 -40.12 -21.77 -38.39
C ASP A 953 -41.36 -20.85 -38.61
N ALA A 954 -41.42 -19.98 -39.63
CA ALA A 954 -40.41 -19.33 -40.50
C ALA A 954 -41.11 -18.29 -41.44
N GLU A 955 -40.30 -17.61 -42.29
CA GLU A 955 -40.69 -16.84 -43.50
C GLU A 955 -41.47 -15.52 -43.34
N ALA A 956 -41.31 -14.47 -44.18
CA ALA A 956 -40.27 -14.09 -45.16
C ALA A 956 -40.54 -12.64 -45.71
N ASP A 957 -39.63 -12.14 -46.56
CA ASP A 957 -39.68 -10.91 -47.42
C ASP A 957 -39.80 -9.53 -46.72
N GLU A 958 -38.87 -8.57 -46.84
CA GLU A 958 -38.23 -7.90 -48.01
C GLU A 958 -39.06 -6.74 -48.64
N SER A 959 -38.50 -5.63 -49.14
CA SER A 959 -37.23 -4.91 -48.89
C SER A 959 -37.21 -3.53 -49.61
N SER A 960 -36.19 -2.69 -49.33
CA SER A 960 -35.72 -1.51 -50.09
C SER A 960 -36.53 -0.19 -50.11
N GLY A 961 -35.84 0.97 -50.09
CA GLY A 961 -36.39 2.25 -50.61
C GLY A 961 -35.90 3.60 -50.03
N ASP A 962 -34.74 4.09 -50.48
CA ASP A 962 -34.25 5.49 -50.48
C ASP A 962 -34.07 6.34 -49.18
N GLU A 963 -32.88 6.94 -49.10
CA GLU A 963 -32.32 7.96 -48.19
C GLU A 963 -32.51 9.41 -48.71
N PRO A 964 -31.97 10.50 -48.07
CA PRO A 964 -31.80 10.80 -46.64
C PRO A 964 -32.17 12.28 -46.27
N ALA A 965 -31.82 12.67 -45.02
CA ALA A 965 -31.37 14.00 -44.55
C ALA A 965 -32.33 14.83 -43.65
N PRO A 966 -31.81 15.69 -42.74
CA PRO A 966 -30.39 15.93 -42.38
C PRO A 966 -30.05 15.66 -40.90
N GLU A 967 -28.75 15.64 -40.59
CA GLU A 967 -28.20 15.71 -39.23
C GLU A 967 -27.93 17.17 -38.81
N ASP A 968 -27.82 17.43 -37.50
CA ASP A 968 -27.00 18.50 -36.93
C ASP A 968 -26.46 18.03 -35.57
N GLY A 969 -25.17 18.27 -35.29
CA GLY A 969 -24.45 17.70 -34.16
C GLY A 969 -23.75 18.78 -33.33
N GLY A 970 -23.93 18.74 -32.01
CA GLY A 970 -23.39 19.73 -31.07
C GLY A 970 -22.43 19.12 -30.06
N GLU A 971 -21.17 18.91 -30.46
CA GLU A 971 -20.11 18.46 -29.56
C GLU A 971 -19.77 19.52 -28.49
N GLY A 972 -19.37 19.06 -27.30
CA GLY A 972 -18.97 19.93 -26.19
C GLY A 972 -17.66 20.67 -26.45
N ARG A 973 -17.40 21.76 -25.71
CA ARG A 973 -16.22 22.61 -25.87
C ARG A 973 -15.24 22.41 -24.72
N THR A 974 -14.06 21.85 -25.00
CA THR A 974 -12.99 21.72 -24.00
C THR A 974 -12.26 23.05 -23.80
N CYS A 975 -12.01 23.45 -22.55
CA CYS A 975 -11.25 24.66 -22.25
C CYS A 975 -9.76 24.50 -22.62
N PRO A 976 -9.14 25.42 -23.38
CA PRO A 976 -7.72 25.32 -23.76
C PRO A 976 -6.75 25.71 -22.63
N ILE A 977 -7.25 26.16 -21.46
CA ILE A 977 -6.42 26.53 -20.29
C ILE A 977 -6.41 25.44 -19.23
N CYS A 978 -7.56 24.85 -18.90
CA CYS A 978 -7.71 23.89 -17.81
C CYS A 978 -8.39 22.57 -18.23
N SER A 979 -8.48 22.28 -19.53
CA SER A 979 -9.00 21.04 -20.12
C SER A 979 -10.42 20.61 -19.72
N SER A 980 -11.20 21.45 -19.04
CA SER A 980 -12.55 21.07 -18.60
C SER A 980 -13.57 21.13 -19.74
N ALA A 981 -14.47 20.15 -19.79
CA ALA A 981 -15.56 20.10 -20.75
C ALA A 981 -16.65 21.12 -20.38
N ASN A 982 -16.95 22.03 -21.29
CA ASN A 982 -17.98 23.07 -21.13
C ASN A 982 -19.13 22.84 -22.13
N PRO A 983 -20.39 23.12 -21.75
CA PRO A 983 -21.55 22.79 -22.56
C PRO A 983 -21.62 23.58 -23.88
N PRO A 984 -22.27 23.04 -24.93
CA PRO A 984 -22.39 23.73 -26.22
C PRO A 984 -23.00 25.13 -26.09
N GLY A 985 -22.24 26.16 -26.46
CA GLY A 985 -22.66 27.56 -26.34
C GLY A 985 -22.21 28.29 -25.07
N ALA A 986 -21.39 27.67 -24.21
CA ALA A 986 -20.67 28.40 -23.17
C ALA A 986 -19.71 29.43 -23.79
N ASN A 987 -19.82 30.69 -23.34
CA ASN A 987 -18.94 31.79 -23.71
C ASN A 987 -17.78 31.98 -22.73
N VAL A 988 -17.87 31.38 -21.54
CA VAL A 988 -16.88 31.45 -20.46
C VAL A 988 -16.72 30.04 -19.88
N CYS A 989 -15.50 29.63 -19.57
CA CYS A 989 -15.21 28.37 -18.91
C CYS A 989 -15.62 28.42 -17.44
N ALA A 990 -16.45 27.48 -16.98
CA ALA A 990 -16.92 27.42 -15.60
C ALA A 990 -15.78 27.28 -14.58
N THR A 991 -14.74 26.50 -14.90
CA THR A 991 -13.63 26.18 -13.98
C THR A 991 -12.61 27.32 -13.80
N CYS A 992 -12.17 27.96 -14.90
CA CYS A 992 -11.07 28.96 -14.86
C CYS A 992 -11.44 30.36 -15.37
N SER A 993 -12.72 30.62 -15.67
CA SER A 993 -13.22 31.90 -16.22
C SER A 993 -12.61 32.35 -17.56
N PHE A 994 -11.96 31.46 -18.32
CA PHE A 994 -11.47 31.74 -19.67
C PHE A 994 -12.62 32.03 -20.66
N GLU A 995 -12.59 33.15 -21.38
CA GLU A 995 -13.56 33.48 -22.43
C GLU A 995 -13.27 32.71 -23.73
N PHE A 996 -14.29 32.09 -24.33
CA PHE A 996 -14.21 31.42 -25.63
C PHE A 996 -14.54 32.40 -26.77
N GLU A 997 -13.71 32.47 -27.82
CA GLU A 997 -13.95 33.29 -29.05
C GLU A 997 -15.11 32.80 -29.94
#